data_AF-A0A7Y2UNY1-F1
#
_entry.id   AF-A0A7Y2UNY1-F1
#
_cell.length_a   1.000
_cell.length_b   1.000
_cell.length_c   1.000
_cell.angle_alpha   90.00
_cell.angle_beta   90.00
_cell.angle_gamma   90.00
#
_symmetry.space_group_name_H-M   'P 1'
#
loop_
_entity.id
_entity.type
_entity.pdbx_description
1 polymer ?
#
loop_
_entity_poly.entity_id
_entity_poly.type
_entity_poly.pdbx_seq_one_letter_code
_entity_poly.pdbx_strand_id
1 'polypeptide(L)'
;MKRLIFLFILVTLAGYHFYRSNEFQAMLRGLSHVQIDQARIAASRTSLGYVLREKQWVEFSLPKNIDRLKLVTQATIPAALAVEGATFTYGVEYQIIGDNDAPLYRNIYHHTTRVSRFIDEGSEKPYTASMYLDPELIPADGRVLVLNSRSWAGDTEAKSIRIRLRGPQQGLSDALLRTYQLLHSEVPEDLTAWQRLSIYRRERLARGNVYPHGFLSDQEKSILLSNRWEPLGPLGIAGVDYDVRRLYTLKEVSDTPWVWQEQEAAPDIAADRVMTFSTADTGGWLRVSFTRLPGFEYQDNEVAEMNWYGSSINERDRKLLAMSAEPKTITTVGFTPGLLELRAQSPYLVDFEKQDGEEWIHWRPLRLYAPTHLCTSEDQLEFKIAHHNTATTPLRVTLRAPLDVSDSDDLTISYELLGPTAITNTLTVSTTPSLYDRITSRGEEKKVSEPSVFYLQVPAPFTAIRFTSSRPILVSVATRSPELVHQTRVPVDVSSYSRSDPERLSAWFSIRPADYQQRYKTQKTRLVFIQQRPPVDDPDLLLGNYLYESLRPSSNWSGRHLLLPPDPKTPLRAPNPQSVYHPLLPGSAAVQLHSSNPLRILSPSLIYINKNRTPAALRISVDGEHYFSSRLFGSTGKVQLPPLAIGPHRMKISINADVQLLMNYLKRAEPGHILRFATHLPEKQVHFDYTKTREDRDRLSFLYFSSSTSEPSTIQVTLEDAHGAEHHVVHDQFTLTNRRFEISPTETAPVIVFNSGETRLGGGQRFFFPIGADIPPGSYRIVVNLENGPGGYLIFSRVEPGTFSYRTLVKEPLVLERRNEPSS
;
A
#
# COMPACT_ATOMS: atom_id res chain seq x y z
N MET A 1 9.00 80.14 33.26
CA MET A 1 9.68 79.06 32.49
C MET A 1 10.34 77.99 33.40
N LYS A 2 11.15 78.34 34.41
CA LYS A 2 11.82 77.35 35.30
C LYS A 2 10.89 76.38 36.05
N ARG A 3 9.71 76.82 36.51
CA ARG A 3 8.74 75.94 37.21
C ARG A 3 8.09 74.90 36.29
N LEU A 4 7.90 75.21 35.00
CA LEU A 4 7.30 74.28 34.04
C LEU A 4 8.29 73.17 33.66
N ILE A 5 9.57 73.53 33.52
CA ILE A 5 10.65 72.56 33.27
C ILE A 5 10.82 71.63 34.47
N PHE A 6 10.76 72.16 35.70
CA PHE A 6 10.86 71.34 36.91
C PHE A 6 9.68 70.37 37.07
N LEU A 7 8.45 70.82 36.75
CA LEU A 7 7.27 69.95 36.76
C LEU A 7 7.38 68.86 35.69
N PHE A 8 7.87 69.20 34.49
CA PHE A 8 8.07 68.24 33.41
C PHE A 8 9.11 67.18 33.79
N ILE A 9 10.21 67.58 34.43
CA ILE A 9 11.25 66.67 34.93
C ILE A 9 10.68 65.76 36.03
N LEU A 10 9.87 66.28 36.95
CA LEU A 10 9.23 65.47 37.99
C LEU A 10 8.23 64.45 37.42
N VAL A 11 7.44 64.84 36.42
CA VAL A 11 6.50 63.93 35.75
C VAL A 11 7.25 62.87 34.94
N THR A 12 8.34 63.22 34.26
CA THR A 12 9.17 62.23 33.54
C THR A 12 9.92 61.31 34.48
N LEU A 13 10.43 61.80 35.62
CA LEU A 13 11.04 60.94 36.64
C LEU A 13 10.01 60.02 37.31
N ALA A 14 8.81 60.52 37.62
CA ALA A 14 7.74 59.71 38.18
C ALA A 14 7.26 58.65 37.17
N GLY A 15 7.12 59.02 35.89
CA GLY A 15 6.80 58.08 34.81
C GLY A 15 7.89 57.02 34.60
N TYR A 16 9.16 57.42 34.67
CA TYR A 16 10.30 56.50 34.59
C TYR A 16 10.35 55.54 35.79
N HIS A 17 10.11 56.04 37.01
CA HIS A 17 10.05 55.20 38.21
C HIS A 17 8.84 54.26 38.22
N PHE A 18 7.69 54.71 37.73
CA PHE A 18 6.50 53.88 37.54
C PHE A 18 6.76 52.77 36.51
N TYR A 19 7.34 53.11 35.35
CA TYR A 19 7.73 52.14 34.32
C TYR A 19 8.74 51.09 34.81
N ARG A 20 9.64 51.48 35.71
CA ARG A 20 10.67 50.59 36.28
C ARG A 20 10.26 49.88 37.57
N SER A 21 9.08 50.20 38.12
CA SER A 21 8.57 49.55 39.31
C SER A 21 8.30 48.05 39.03
N ASN A 22 8.67 47.19 39.98
CA ASN A 22 8.42 45.75 39.87
C ASN A 22 6.92 45.44 39.75
N GLU A 23 6.03 46.29 40.25
CA GLU A 23 4.57 46.12 40.13
C GLU A 23 4.06 46.41 38.72
N PHE A 24 4.55 47.43 38.03
CA PHE A 24 4.17 47.69 36.63
C PHE A 24 4.78 46.66 35.67
N GLN A 25 6.02 46.21 35.93
CA GLN A 25 6.63 45.10 35.20
C GLN A 25 5.93 43.76 35.51
N ALA A 26 5.42 43.55 36.72
CA ALA A 26 4.58 42.39 37.07
C ALA A 26 3.17 42.50 36.45
N MET A 27 2.60 43.70 36.32
CA MET A 27 1.34 43.93 35.62
C MET A 27 1.47 43.73 34.11
N LEU A 28 2.58 44.18 33.49
CA LEU A 28 2.88 43.94 32.07
C LEU A 28 3.26 42.49 31.78
N ARG A 29 3.98 41.79 32.68
CA ARG A 29 4.16 40.32 32.61
C ARG A 29 2.86 39.57 32.89
N GLY A 30 2.00 40.14 33.74
CA GLY A 30 0.61 39.73 33.99
C GLY A 30 -0.27 39.76 32.74
N LEU A 31 -0.04 40.75 31.87
CA LEU A 31 -0.77 40.98 30.62
C LEU A 31 -0.17 40.25 29.40
N SER A 32 1.03 39.66 29.52
CA SER A 32 1.61 38.76 28.51
C SER A 32 1.35 37.28 28.79
N HIS A 33 0.56 36.95 29.83
CA HIS A 33 0.08 35.60 30.05
C HIS A 33 -0.88 35.17 28.94
N VAL A 34 -0.63 33.97 28.43
CA VAL A 34 -1.46 33.16 27.54
C VAL A 34 -2.93 33.52 27.72
N GLN A 35 -3.46 34.33 26.81
CA GLN A 35 -4.90 34.49 26.65
C GLN A 35 -5.41 33.08 26.40
N ILE A 36 -6.06 32.47 27.40
CA ILE A 36 -6.67 31.15 27.22
C ILE A 36 -7.76 31.38 26.18
N ASP A 37 -7.47 30.91 24.97
CA ASP A 37 -8.28 31.16 23.79
C ASP A 37 -9.68 30.59 24.04
N GLN A 38 -10.67 31.48 24.20
CA GLN A 38 -12.06 31.10 24.46
C GLN A 38 -12.60 30.19 23.35
N ALA A 39 -12.11 30.34 22.11
CA ALA A 39 -12.46 29.46 21.00
C ALA A 39 -11.94 28.03 21.23
N ARG A 40 -10.73 27.88 21.78
CA ARG A 40 -10.16 26.57 22.12
C ARG A 40 -10.87 25.92 23.31
N ILE A 41 -11.25 26.68 24.34
CA ILE A 41 -12.08 26.12 25.42
C ILE A 41 -13.40 25.60 24.85
N ALA A 42 -14.08 26.38 23.99
CA ALA A 42 -15.34 25.98 23.36
C ALA A 42 -15.20 24.74 22.46
N ALA A 43 -14.07 24.59 21.78
CA ALA A 43 -13.78 23.43 20.92
C ALA A 43 -13.30 22.18 21.68
N SER A 44 -12.97 22.31 22.97
CA SER A 44 -12.36 21.22 23.75
C SER A 44 -13.38 20.24 24.35
N ARG A 45 -13.00 18.97 24.43
CA ARG A 45 -13.74 17.99 25.24
C ARG A 45 -13.28 18.10 26.70
N THR A 46 -14.21 18.44 27.59
CA THR A 46 -13.94 18.46 29.03
C THR A 46 -14.02 17.06 29.63
N SER A 47 -13.03 16.71 30.45
CA SER A 47 -13.07 15.52 31.29
C SER A 47 -12.73 15.87 32.74
N LEU A 48 -13.37 15.18 33.67
CA LEU A 48 -13.10 15.31 35.10
C LEU A 48 -12.04 14.29 35.50
N GLY A 49 -11.01 14.70 36.24
CA GLY A 49 -10.00 13.81 36.78
C GLY A 49 -9.71 14.08 38.26
N TYR A 50 -9.04 13.13 38.90
CA TYR A 50 -8.75 13.11 40.34
C TYR A 50 -7.25 13.28 40.57
N VAL A 51 -6.87 14.21 41.44
CA VAL A 51 -5.45 14.57 41.66
C VAL A 51 -4.78 13.54 42.57
N LEU A 52 -3.73 12.90 42.07
CA LEU A 52 -2.87 11.98 42.82
C LEU A 52 -1.67 12.73 43.40
N ARG A 53 -1.46 12.58 44.72
CA ARG A 53 -0.30 13.09 45.44
C ARG A 53 0.47 11.97 46.12
N GLU A 54 1.68 12.25 46.58
CA GLU A 54 2.54 11.22 47.17
C GLU A 54 2.05 10.70 48.52
N LYS A 55 1.44 11.56 49.33
CA LYS A 55 1.03 11.25 50.71
C LYS A 55 -0.47 10.92 50.85
N GLN A 56 -1.25 11.03 49.78
CA GLN A 56 -2.71 10.90 49.82
C GLN A 56 -3.17 9.76 48.90
N TRP A 57 -3.99 8.86 49.44
CA TRP A 57 -4.63 7.79 48.69
C TRP A 57 -5.97 8.27 48.15
N VAL A 58 -6.26 7.96 46.89
CA VAL A 58 -7.58 8.11 46.28
C VAL A 58 -8.16 6.73 46.09
N GLU A 59 -9.29 6.46 46.73
CA GLU A 59 -9.94 5.14 46.75
C GLU A 59 -11.14 5.07 45.82
N PHE A 60 -11.40 3.94 45.17
CA PHE A 60 -12.50 3.70 44.25
C PHE A 60 -13.19 2.38 44.60
N SER A 61 -14.52 2.36 44.62
CA SER A 61 -15.30 1.12 44.83
C SER A 61 -15.23 0.24 43.59
N LEU A 62 -14.97 -1.06 43.76
CA LEU A 62 -14.96 -2.00 42.66
C LEU A 62 -16.30 -2.77 42.63
N PRO A 63 -17.00 -2.83 41.48
CA PRO A 63 -18.19 -3.67 41.37
C PRO A 63 -17.83 -5.16 41.43
N LYS A 64 -18.82 -5.97 41.82
CA LYS A 64 -18.72 -7.42 41.73
C LYS A 64 -18.50 -7.85 40.28
N ASN A 65 -17.62 -8.84 40.07
CA ASN A 65 -17.27 -9.41 38.76
C ASN A 65 -16.62 -8.43 37.75
N ILE A 66 -15.84 -7.46 38.22
CA ILE A 66 -15.03 -6.64 37.31
C ILE A 66 -14.02 -7.52 36.53
N ASP A 67 -13.92 -7.39 35.21
CA ASP A 67 -12.91 -8.11 34.40
C ASP A 67 -11.62 -7.28 34.29
N ARG A 68 -11.75 -5.98 33.96
CA ARG A 68 -10.60 -5.09 33.79
C ARG A 68 -10.88 -3.69 34.32
N LEU A 69 -9.82 -3.09 34.85
CA LEU A 69 -9.78 -1.69 35.27
C LEU A 69 -8.74 -0.94 34.44
N LYS A 70 -9.09 0.24 33.94
CA LYS A 70 -8.20 1.12 33.18
C LYS A 70 -7.94 2.39 33.96
N LEU A 71 -6.68 2.65 34.27
CA LEU A 71 -6.19 3.88 34.87
C LEU A 71 -5.54 4.73 33.78
N VAL A 72 -5.95 5.98 33.66
CA VAL A 72 -5.37 6.97 32.74
C VAL A 72 -4.78 8.09 33.58
N THR A 73 -3.44 8.20 33.58
CA THR A 73 -2.71 9.21 34.35
C THR A 73 -2.05 10.23 33.45
N GLN A 74 -2.05 11.49 33.86
CA GLN A 74 -1.32 12.58 33.22
C GLN A 74 -0.51 13.31 34.29
N ALA A 75 0.80 13.36 34.12
CA ALA A 75 1.63 14.11 35.06
C ALA A 75 1.36 15.61 34.89
N THR A 76 1.28 16.35 35.99
CA THR A 76 1.16 17.80 35.98
C THR A 76 2.54 18.40 36.08
N ILE A 77 2.90 19.21 35.10
CA ILE A 77 4.24 19.82 35.00
C ILE A 77 4.09 21.34 35.13
N PRO A 78 4.86 22.00 36.01
CA PRO A 78 4.94 23.46 36.04
C PRO A 78 5.37 24.00 34.67
N ALA A 79 4.69 25.03 34.17
CA ALA A 79 4.94 25.59 32.84
C ALA A 79 6.42 25.97 32.62
N ALA A 80 7.11 26.42 33.67
CA ALA A 80 8.54 26.74 33.65
C ALA A 80 9.46 25.53 33.38
N LEU A 81 9.01 24.31 33.70
CA LEU A 81 9.75 23.06 33.49
C LEU A 81 9.33 22.30 32.24
N ALA A 82 8.22 22.70 31.60
CA ALA A 82 7.68 22.08 30.39
C ALA A 82 8.44 22.50 29.13
N VAL A 83 9.75 22.22 29.13
CA VAL A 83 10.64 22.42 27.98
C VAL A 83 10.40 21.33 26.94
N GLU A 84 10.54 21.68 25.67
CA GLU A 84 10.33 20.79 24.53
C GLU A 84 11.29 19.58 24.56
N GLY A 85 10.79 18.38 24.32
CA GLY A 85 11.59 17.15 24.35
C GLY A 85 11.94 16.61 25.74
N ALA A 86 11.66 17.36 26.82
CA ALA A 86 11.88 16.88 28.18
C ALA A 86 11.01 15.64 28.49
N THR A 87 11.63 14.65 29.13
CA THR A 87 10.94 13.44 29.59
C THR A 87 10.85 13.43 31.10
N PHE A 88 9.72 12.97 31.62
CA PHE A 88 9.39 12.98 33.03
C PHE A 88 9.03 11.58 33.47
N THR A 89 9.55 11.14 34.61
CA THR A 89 9.23 9.83 35.19
C THR A 89 8.46 9.96 36.50
N TYR A 90 7.46 9.10 36.69
CA TYR A 90 6.68 9.02 37.93
C TYR A 90 6.15 7.60 38.15
N GLY A 91 5.98 7.20 39.41
CA GLY A 91 5.35 5.94 39.80
C GLY A 91 3.90 6.14 40.21
N VAL A 92 3.03 5.19 39.86
CA VAL A 92 1.67 5.07 40.36
C VAL A 92 1.61 3.85 41.26
N GLU A 93 1.45 4.07 42.56
CA GLU A 93 1.27 2.99 43.52
C GLU A 93 -0.23 2.70 43.66
N TYR A 94 -0.60 1.42 43.59
CA TYR A 94 -1.99 1.00 43.78
C TYR A 94 -2.08 -0.23 44.67
N GLN A 95 -3.18 -0.33 45.40
CA GLN A 95 -3.52 -1.45 46.27
C GLN A 95 -4.96 -1.87 46.06
N ILE A 96 -5.16 -3.18 45.88
CA ILE A 96 -6.48 -3.81 45.84
C ILE A 96 -6.82 -4.24 47.25
N ILE A 97 -7.97 -3.80 47.75
CA ILE A 97 -8.46 -4.05 49.09
C ILE A 97 -9.59 -5.08 48.99
N GLY A 98 -9.51 -6.15 49.79
CA GLY A 98 -10.54 -7.17 49.88
C GLY A 98 -11.66 -6.80 50.85
N ASP A 99 -12.69 -7.65 50.93
CA ASP A 99 -13.85 -7.42 51.81
C ASP A 99 -13.50 -7.25 53.31
N ASN A 100 -12.39 -7.83 53.76
CA ASN A 100 -11.89 -7.73 55.13
C ASN A 100 -11.02 -6.48 55.39
N ASP A 101 -11.03 -5.50 54.48
CA ASP A 101 -10.19 -4.30 54.47
C ASP A 101 -8.66 -4.58 54.46
N ALA A 102 -8.27 -5.82 54.14
CA ALA A 102 -6.88 -6.23 53.98
C ALA A 102 -6.42 -6.04 52.52
N PRO A 103 -5.16 -5.63 52.28
CA PRO A 103 -4.62 -5.51 50.93
C PRO A 103 -4.41 -6.90 50.31
N LEU A 104 -5.16 -7.21 49.27
CA LEU A 104 -5.01 -8.45 48.48
C LEU A 104 -3.82 -8.37 47.52
N TYR A 105 -3.57 -7.18 46.98
CA TYR A 105 -2.52 -6.94 46.00
C TYR A 105 -1.95 -5.54 46.14
N ARG A 106 -0.63 -5.38 45.96
CA ARG A 106 0.07 -4.10 45.97
C ARG A 106 1.14 -4.08 44.90
N ASN A 107 1.19 -3.00 44.13
CA ASN A 107 2.26 -2.82 43.14
C ASN A 107 2.51 -1.33 42.85
N ILE A 108 3.66 -1.03 42.23
CA ILE A 108 4.04 0.30 41.76
C ILE A 108 4.33 0.18 40.26
N TYR A 109 3.64 0.99 39.45
CA TYR A 109 3.88 1.05 38.02
C TYR A 109 4.58 2.35 37.64
N HIS A 110 5.74 2.27 36.98
CA HIS A 110 6.50 3.44 36.56
C HIS A 110 6.14 3.86 35.13
N HIS A 111 5.86 5.14 34.95
CA HIS A 111 5.57 5.77 33.68
C HIS A 111 6.69 6.75 33.28
N THR A 112 6.96 6.83 31.98
CA THR A 112 7.75 7.91 31.36
C THR A 112 6.84 8.72 30.44
N THR A 113 6.72 10.01 30.65
CA THR A 113 5.90 10.93 29.85
C THR A 113 6.70 12.11 29.31
N ARG A 114 6.08 12.92 28.44
CA ARG A 114 6.62 14.15 27.84
C ARG A 114 5.47 15.13 27.59
N VAL A 115 5.79 16.36 27.20
CA VAL A 115 4.81 17.34 26.73
C VAL A 115 4.90 17.43 25.22
N SER A 116 3.87 16.99 24.49
CA SER A 116 3.79 17.15 23.03
C SER A 116 3.06 18.45 22.66
N ARG A 117 3.65 19.22 21.73
CA ARG A 117 3.08 20.46 21.18
C ARG A 117 2.64 20.26 19.73
N PHE A 118 1.64 21.04 19.32
CA PHE A 118 0.96 20.98 18.02
C PHE A 118 0.79 22.40 17.49
N ILE A 119 0.72 22.55 16.18
CA ILE A 119 0.44 23.82 15.49
C ILE A 119 -0.80 23.61 14.62
N ASP A 120 -1.70 24.58 14.58
CA ASP A 120 -2.85 24.56 13.66
C ASP A 120 -2.45 25.20 12.32
N GLU A 121 -2.99 24.72 11.21
CA GLU A 121 -2.76 25.32 9.89
C GLU A 121 -3.18 26.81 9.92
N GLY A 122 -2.24 27.70 9.62
CA GLY A 122 -2.43 29.15 9.67
C GLY A 122 -2.14 29.83 11.03
N SER A 123 -1.75 29.08 12.08
CA SER A 123 -1.32 29.63 13.36
C SER A 123 0.19 29.46 13.56
N GLU A 124 0.89 30.48 14.05
CA GLU A 124 2.31 30.33 14.44
C GLU A 124 2.50 29.89 15.89
N LYS A 125 1.42 29.76 16.68
CA LYS A 125 1.52 29.51 18.12
C LYS A 125 1.31 28.03 18.46
N PRO A 126 2.34 27.32 18.96
CA PRO A 126 2.20 25.94 19.37
C PRO A 126 1.29 25.82 20.61
N TYR A 127 0.55 24.73 20.71
CA TYR A 127 -0.33 24.39 21.82
C TYR A 127 -0.24 22.92 22.18
N THR A 128 -0.67 22.56 23.39
CA THR A 128 -0.68 21.16 23.85
C THR A 128 -2.03 20.50 23.59
N ALA A 129 -2.04 19.20 23.32
CA ALA A 129 -3.27 18.44 23.05
C ALA A 129 -4.29 18.49 24.20
N SER A 130 -3.84 18.76 25.42
CA SER A 130 -4.70 19.01 26.58
C SER A 130 -4.20 20.23 27.35
N MET A 131 -5.09 20.88 28.10
CA MET A 131 -4.76 22.02 28.95
C MET A 131 -5.54 22.01 30.26
N TYR A 132 -4.99 22.71 31.25
CA TYR A 132 -5.72 23.19 32.43
C TYR A 132 -6.12 24.65 32.22
N LEU A 133 -7.09 25.14 32.99
CA LEU A 133 -7.39 26.58 33.04
C LEU A 133 -6.36 27.37 33.82
N ASP A 134 -5.55 26.68 34.64
CA ASP A 134 -4.40 27.27 35.30
C ASP A 134 -3.21 27.26 34.33
N PRO A 135 -2.74 28.42 33.84
CA PRO A 135 -1.67 28.50 32.85
C PRO A 135 -0.29 28.16 33.43
N GLU A 136 -0.15 28.09 34.76
CA GLU A 136 1.10 27.70 35.41
C GLU A 136 1.31 26.17 35.39
N LEU A 137 0.26 25.42 35.05
CA LEU A 137 0.27 23.96 35.06
C LEU A 137 -0.03 23.42 33.65
N ILE A 138 0.85 22.56 33.16
CA ILE A 138 0.72 21.92 31.86
C ILE A 138 0.52 20.42 32.05
N PRO A 139 -0.57 19.83 31.52
CA PRO A 139 -0.73 18.38 31.52
C PRO A 139 0.23 17.74 30.52
N ALA A 140 1.00 16.76 30.98
CA ALA A 140 1.81 15.91 30.12
C ALA A 140 0.94 14.96 29.28
N ASP A 141 1.58 14.27 28.33
CA ASP A 141 0.95 13.23 27.53
C ASP A 141 0.37 12.12 28.43
N GLY A 142 -0.84 11.67 28.10
CA GLY A 142 -1.54 10.63 28.86
C GLY A 142 -0.79 9.29 28.86
N ARG A 143 -0.87 8.60 30.00
CA ARG A 143 -0.38 7.24 30.19
C ARG A 143 -1.50 6.34 30.66
N VAL A 144 -1.51 5.11 30.17
CA VAL A 144 -2.58 4.15 30.41
C VAL A 144 -1.98 2.91 31.07
N LEU A 145 -2.62 2.47 32.13
CA LEU A 145 -2.38 1.20 32.79
C LEU A 145 -3.70 0.43 32.81
N VAL A 146 -3.70 -0.81 32.30
CA VAL A 146 -4.88 -1.69 32.35
C VAL A 146 -4.55 -2.83 33.29
N LEU A 147 -5.37 -2.99 34.32
CA LEU A 147 -5.27 -4.05 35.29
C LEU A 147 -6.32 -5.12 35.00
N ASN A 148 -5.94 -6.39 35.17
CA ASN A 148 -6.82 -7.53 34.97
C ASN A 148 -7.20 -8.10 36.34
N SER A 149 -8.49 -8.31 36.59
CA SER A 149 -8.98 -8.82 37.88
C SER A 149 -8.54 -10.26 38.15
N ARG A 150 -8.29 -11.06 37.12
CA ARG A 150 -7.78 -12.44 37.24
C ARG A 150 -6.42 -12.49 37.95
N SER A 151 -5.64 -11.42 37.88
CA SER A 151 -4.33 -11.32 38.55
C SER A 151 -4.43 -11.12 40.07
N TRP A 152 -5.63 -10.89 40.60
CA TRP A 152 -5.88 -10.60 42.02
C TRP A 152 -6.70 -11.70 42.72
N ALA A 153 -7.04 -12.77 41.99
CA ALA A 153 -7.95 -13.80 42.44
C ALA A 153 -7.31 -14.73 43.49
N GLY A 154 -7.79 -14.62 44.73
CA GLY A 154 -7.85 -15.68 45.73
C GLY A 154 -9.32 -15.88 46.15
N ASP A 155 -9.59 -16.61 47.25
CA ASP A 155 -10.96 -16.86 47.76
C ASP A 155 -11.70 -15.61 48.29
N THR A 156 -11.14 -14.41 48.16
CA THR A 156 -11.68 -13.16 48.70
C THR A 156 -12.00 -12.18 47.56
N GLU A 157 -13.23 -11.65 47.52
CA GLU A 157 -13.63 -10.65 46.52
C GLU A 157 -12.92 -9.30 46.77
N ALA A 158 -12.57 -8.62 45.69
CA ALA A 158 -11.96 -7.29 45.74
C ALA A 158 -13.06 -6.22 45.91
N LYS A 159 -12.99 -5.48 47.01
CA LYS A 159 -13.97 -4.45 47.41
C LYS A 159 -13.63 -3.08 46.82
N SER A 160 -12.37 -2.68 46.88
CA SER A 160 -11.94 -1.34 46.44
C SER A 160 -10.50 -1.33 45.94
N ILE A 161 -10.14 -0.25 45.24
CA ILE A 161 -8.76 0.04 44.85
C ILE A 161 -8.39 1.42 45.37
N ARG A 162 -7.25 1.54 46.05
CA ARG A 162 -6.65 2.82 46.41
C ARG A 162 -5.38 3.09 45.61
N ILE A 163 -5.22 4.32 45.14
CA ILE A 163 -4.17 4.74 44.22
C ILE A 163 -3.50 6.03 44.73
N ARG A 164 -2.18 6.13 44.63
CA ARG A 164 -1.42 7.35 44.92
C ARG A 164 -0.20 7.51 44.01
N LEU A 165 0.39 8.70 44.00
CA LEU A 165 1.64 8.98 43.29
C LEU A 165 2.84 8.46 44.11
N ARG A 166 3.92 8.03 43.47
CA ARG A 166 5.15 7.61 44.15
C ARG A 166 6.39 8.05 43.39
N GLY A 167 7.34 8.67 44.09
CA GLY A 167 8.63 9.08 43.53
C GLY A 167 8.52 10.00 42.31
N PRO A 168 7.81 11.14 42.38
CA PRO A 168 7.92 12.16 41.34
C PRO A 168 9.40 12.59 41.20
N GLN A 169 9.94 12.58 39.99
CA GLN A 169 11.23 13.21 39.69
C GLN A 169 11.17 14.71 40.04
N GLN A 170 12.29 15.37 40.37
CA GLN A 170 12.33 16.79 40.73
C GLN A 170 11.53 17.64 39.73
N GLY A 171 10.48 18.33 40.22
CA GLY A 171 9.63 19.22 39.43
C GLY A 171 8.19 18.77 39.18
N LEU A 172 7.83 17.50 39.44
CA LEU A 172 6.44 17.02 39.34
C LEU A 172 5.69 17.23 40.66
N SER A 173 4.58 17.99 40.64
CA SER A 173 3.77 18.28 41.82
C SER A 173 2.70 17.22 42.10
N ASP A 174 2.02 16.76 41.06
CA ASP A 174 0.93 15.79 41.13
C ASP A 174 0.71 15.07 39.78
N ALA A 175 -0.22 14.13 39.74
CA ALA A 175 -0.71 13.54 38.50
C ALA A 175 -2.23 13.45 38.49
N LEU A 176 -2.87 13.78 37.36
CA LEU A 176 -4.30 13.62 37.19
C LEU A 176 -4.66 12.20 36.79
N LEU A 177 -5.53 11.54 37.56
CA LEU A 177 -6.04 10.20 37.32
C LEU A 177 -7.48 10.21 36.81
N ARG A 178 -7.76 9.38 35.81
CA ARG A 178 -9.12 8.97 35.42
C ARG A 178 -9.20 7.45 35.43
N THR A 179 -10.19 6.91 36.11
CA THR A 179 -10.38 5.48 36.29
C THR A 179 -11.60 5.02 35.49
N TYR A 180 -11.51 3.86 34.83
CA TYR A 180 -12.58 3.28 34.06
C TYR A 180 -12.69 1.78 34.31
N GLN A 181 -13.91 1.26 34.30
CA GLN A 181 -14.20 -0.17 34.33
C GLN A 181 -14.68 -0.66 32.97
N LEU A 182 -14.37 -1.92 32.64
CA LEU A 182 -14.91 -2.57 31.45
C LEU A 182 -16.24 -3.25 31.79
N LEU A 183 -17.33 -2.83 31.17
CA LEU A 183 -18.60 -3.54 31.22
C LEU A 183 -18.77 -4.39 29.98
N HIS A 184 -19.25 -5.62 30.22
CA HIS A 184 -19.80 -6.48 29.18
C HIS A 184 -21.29 -6.19 29.11
N SER A 185 -21.73 -5.45 28.08
CA SER A 185 -23.15 -5.33 27.78
C SER A 185 -23.65 -6.59 27.05
N GLU A 186 -24.95 -6.90 27.15
CA GLU A 186 -25.58 -7.89 26.28
C GLU A 186 -25.30 -7.53 24.81
N VAL A 187 -25.00 -8.56 24.01
CA VAL A 187 -24.66 -8.41 22.60
C VAL A 187 -25.83 -7.74 21.89
N PRO A 188 -25.68 -6.52 21.35
CA PRO A 188 -26.78 -5.86 20.66
C PRO A 188 -27.18 -6.68 19.42
N GLU A 189 -28.43 -7.11 19.33
CA GLU A 189 -28.96 -7.77 18.12
C GLU A 189 -28.97 -6.82 16.91
N ASP A 190 -29.04 -5.51 17.16
CA ASP A 190 -29.07 -4.47 16.13
C ASP A 190 -27.73 -3.70 16.04
N LEU A 191 -27.09 -3.77 14.87
CA LEU A 191 -25.84 -3.08 14.54
C LEU A 191 -26.01 -1.59 14.20
N THR A 192 -27.21 -1.00 14.37
CA THR A 192 -27.45 0.44 14.21
C THR A 192 -26.48 1.27 15.05
N ALA A 193 -26.08 0.78 16.23
CA ALA A 193 -25.04 1.44 17.05
C ALA A 193 -23.67 1.48 16.36
N TRP A 194 -23.28 0.43 15.63
CA TRP A 194 -22.04 0.40 14.83
C TRP A 194 -22.10 1.43 13.71
N GLN A 195 -23.24 1.52 13.02
CA GLN A 195 -23.46 2.48 11.93
C GLN A 195 -23.44 3.95 12.39
N ARG A 196 -23.75 4.22 13.66
CA ARG A 196 -23.66 5.57 14.24
C ARG A 196 -22.26 5.96 14.72
N LEU A 197 -21.32 5.01 14.81
CA LEU A 197 -19.93 5.32 15.11
C LEU A 197 -19.27 6.01 13.91
N SER A 198 -18.43 7.02 14.18
CA SER A 198 -17.55 7.58 13.17
C SER A 198 -16.54 6.53 12.67
N ILE A 199 -16.05 6.70 11.43
CA ILE A 199 -15.06 5.81 10.81
C ILE A 199 -13.87 5.58 11.75
N TYR A 200 -13.30 6.66 12.30
CA TYR A 200 -12.21 6.60 13.29
C TYR A 200 -12.51 5.69 14.49
N ARG A 201 -13.72 5.75 15.04
CA ARG A 201 -14.10 4.89 16.18
C ARG A 201 -14.23 3.42 15.77
N ARG A 202 -14.77 3.15 14.57
CA ARG A 202 -14.86 1.78 14.03
C ARG A 202 -13.48 1.19 13.79
N GLU A 203 -12.57 1.95 13.18
CA GLU A 203 -11.16 1.54 12.99
C GLU A 203 -10.48 1.23 14.30
N ARG A 204 -10.68 2.07 15.31
CA ARG A 204 -10.07 1.88 16.63
C ARG A 204 -10.58 0.62 17.32
N LEU A 205 -11.87 0.29 17.18
CA LEU A 205 -12.43 -0.97 17.71
C LEU A 205 -11.91 -2.17 16.92
N ALA A 206 -11.81 -2.07 15.60
CA ALA A 206 -11.33 -3.15 14.72
C ALA A 206 -9.81 -3.39 14.78
N ARG A 207 -9.03 -2.47 15.36
CA ARG A 207 -7.55 -2.52 15.36
C ARG A 207 -6.94 -3.81 15.93
N GLY A 208 -7.68 -4.52 16.78
CA GLY A 208 -7.26 -5.81 17.34
C GLY A 208 -7.58 -7.03 16.49
N ASN A 209 -8.39 -6.88 15.43
CA ASN A 209 -8.82 -7.96 14.55
C ASN A 209 -7.91 -8.09 13.35
N VAL A 210 -7.95 -9.26 12.71
CA VAL A 210 -7.22 -9.54 11.46
C VAL A 210 -7.76 -8.66 10.33
N TYR A 211 -9.06 -8.41 10.33
CA TYR A 211 -9.76 -7.61 9.33
C TYR A 211 -10.03 -6.18 9.83
N PRO A 212 -9.89 -5.16 8.96
CA PRO A 212 -10.30 -3.80 9.29
C PRO A 212 -11.83 -3.70 9.35
N HIS A 213 -12.31 -2.58 9.90
CA HIS A 213 -13.71 -2.42 10.31
C HIS A 213 -14.76 -2.64 9.21
N GLY A 214 -14.38 -2.49 7.93
CA GLY A 214 -15.26 -2.71 6.77
C GLY A 214 -15.53 -4.19 6.45
N PHE A 215 -14.62 -5.10 6.82
CA PHE A 215 -14.75 -6.53 6.51
C PHE A 215 -15.11 -7.39 7.72
N LEU A 216 -15.40 -6.77 8.87
CA LEU A 216 -15.87 -7.51 10.02
C LEU A 216 -17.24 -8.11 9.73
N SER A 217 -17.42 -9.37 10.09
CA SER A 217 -18.73 -10.01 10.16
C SER A 217 -19.63 -9.30 11.17
N ASP A 218 -20.93 -9.49 11.05
CA ASP A 218 -21.89 -8.86 11.96
C ASP A 218 -21.74 -9.35 13.41
N GLN A 219 -21.31 -10.60 13.59
CA GLN A 219 -20.95 -11.15 14.88
C GLN A 219 -19.69 -10.49 15.47
N GLU A 220 -18.66 -10.23 14.67
CA GLU A 220 -17.46 -9.53 15.15
C GLU A 220 -17.78 -8.07 15.52
N LYS A 221 -18.61 -7.39 14.73
CA LYS A 221 -19.07 -6.03 15.06
C LYS A 221 -19.84 -6.00 16.38
N SER A 222 -20.73 -6.96 16.63
CA SER A 222 -21.52 -6.99 17.86
C SER A 222 -20.66 -7.29 19.10
N ILE A 223 -19.65 -8.17 18.98
CA ILE A 223 -18.64 -8.43 20.03
C ILE A 223 -17.77 -7.19 20.32
N LEU A 224 -17.44 -6.39 19.30
CA LEU A 224 -16.72 -5.14 19.51
C LEU A 224 -17.58 -4.07 20.20
N LEU A 225 -18.89 -4.08 19.98
CA LEU A 225 -19.82 -3.15 20.61
C LEU A 225 -20.15 -3.50 22.07
N SER A 226 -20.00 -4.76 22.47
CA SER A 226 -20.32 -5.24 23.81
C SER A 226 -19.30 -4.82 24.88
N ASN A 227 -18.10 -4.39 24.47
CA ASN A 227 -16.99 -4.01 25.35
C ASN A 227 -16.91 -2.48 25.50
N ARG A 228 -17.40 -1.93 26.62
CA ARG A 228 -17.40 -0.46 26.86
C ARG A 228 -16.70 -0.09 28.17
N TRP A 229 -15.89 0.97 28.10
CA TRP A 229 -15.24 1.56 29.26
C TRP A 229 -16.15 2.63 29.89
N GLU A 230 -16.57 2.42 31.13
CA GLU A 230 -17.33 3.41 31.91
C GLU A 230 -16.47 4.06 32.98
N PRO A 231 -16.63 5.37 33.24
CA PRO A 231 -15.86 6.06 34.26
C PRO A 231 -16.24 5.57 35.66
N LEU A 232 -15.23 5.42 36.53
CA LEU A 232 -15.39 5.06 37.92
C LEU A 232 -14.98 6.26 38.80
N GLY A 233 -15.89 6.69 39.68
CA GLY A 233 -15.65 7.77 40.64
C GLY A 233 -15.02 7.28 41.95
N PRO A 234 -14.24 8.13 42.64
CA PRO A 234 -13.64 7.79 43.92
C PRO A 234 -14.69 7.77 45.05
N LEU A 235 -14.35 7.05 46.11
CA LEU A 235 -15.03 7.08 47.40
C LEU A 235 -14.55 8.26 48.24
N GLY A 236 -15.45 8.87 49.00
CA GLY A 236 -15.16 9.99 49.91
C GLY A 236 -15.75 11.33 49.47
N ILE A 237 -15.28 12.41 50.08
CA ILE A 237 -15.73 13.79 49.85
C ILE A 237 -14.64 14.58 49.10
N ALA A 238 -15.02 15.22 48.00
CA ALA A 238 -14.13 16.12 47.24
C ALA A 238 -13.60 17.27 48.12
N GLY A 239 -12.30 17.54 48.06
CA GLY A 239 -11.60 18.52 48.91
C GLY A 239 -11.14 17.97 50.26
N VAL A 240 -11.56 16.77 50.64
CA VAL A 240 -11.11 16.07 51.87
C VAL A 240 -10.33 14.82 51.50
N ASP A 241 -11.01 13.84 50.88
CA ASP A 241 -10.43 12.54 50.57
C ASP A 241 -9.74 12.54 49.21
N TYR A 242 -10.23 13.36 48.27
CA TYR A 242 -9.66 13.51 46.93
C TYR A 242 -9.88 14.92 46.40
N ASP A 243 -8.99 15.37 45.51
CA ASP A 243 -9.18 16.62 44.78
C ASP A 243 -9.54 16.37 43.33
N VAL A 244 -10.27 17.30 42.74
CA VAL A 244 -10.78 17.20 41.37
C VAL A 244 -10.18 18.31 40.52
N ARG A 245 -9.75 17.98 39.30
CA ARG A 245 -9.29 18.96 38.31
C ARG A 245 -9.91 18.63 36.95
N ARG A 246 -10.39 19.67 36.26
CA ARG A 246 -10.91 19.54 34.89
C ARG A 246 -9.75 19.57 33.90
N LEU A 247 -9.79 18.64 32.95
CA LEU A 247 -8.88 18.58 31.82
C LEU A 247 -9.64 18.90 30.54
N TYR A 248 -9.17 19.90 29.81
CA TYR A 248 -9.72 20.31 28.53
C TYR A 248 -8.86 19.68 27.43
N THR A 249 -9.43 18.74 26.68
CA THR A 249 -8.72 17.99 25.63
C THR A 249 -9.12 18.54 24.27
N LEU A 250 -8.16 19.14 23.56
CA LEU A 250 -8.35 19.67 22.20
C LEU A 250 -8.15 18.59 21.14
N LYS A 251 -7.17 17.71 21.34
CA LYS A 251 -6.83 16.60 20.44
C LYS A 251 -6.56 15.34 21.25
N GLU A 252 -7.03 14.16 20.79
CA GLU A 252 -6.55 12.89 21.36
C GLU A 252 -5.12 12.67 20.86
N VAL A 253 -4.17 12.33 21.74
CA VAL A 253 -2.71 12.25 21.49
C VAL A 253 -2.32 11.08 20.55
N SER A 254 -3.24 10.57 19.72
CA SER A 254 -2.95 9.59 18.67
C SER A 254 -2.48 10.20 17.35
N ASP A 255 -2.62 11.52 17.19
CA ASP A 255 -2.25 12.22 15.96
C ASP A 255 -0.79 12.66 15.99
N THR A 256 -0.18 12.72 14.79
CA THR A 256 1.24 13.01 14.58
C THR A 256 1.63 14.32 15.27
N PRO A 257 2.51 14.30 16.29
CA PRO A 257 2.97 15.51 16.93
C PRO A 257 3.75 16.38 15.95
N TRP A 258 3.70 17.70 16.14
CA TRP A 258 4.64 18.60 15.48
C TRP A 258 6.04 18.31 16.07
N VAL A 259 6.97 17.91 15.21
CA VAL A 259 8.35 17.63 15.60
C VAL A 259 9.15 18.88 15.26
N TRP A 260 9.79 19.51 16.25
CA TRP A 260 10.86 20.47 15.99
C TRP A 260 11.92 19.80 15.12
N GLN A 261 12.07 20.29 13.90
CA GLN A 261 13.26 20.04 13.08
C GLN A 261 14.35 20.99 13.57
N GLU A 262 15.14 20.54 14.52
CA GLU A 262 16.53 20.96 14.65
C GLU A 262 17.38 19.73 15.00
N GLN A 263 17.33 18.77 14.10
CA GLN A 263 18.46 17.93 13.72
C GLN A 263 18.62 18.18 12.22
N GLU A 264 19.85 18.31 11.73
CA GLU A 264 20.14 18.33 10.29
C GLU A 264 19.34 17.20 9.63
N ALA A 265 18.25 17.56 8.95
CA ALA A 265 17.33 16.55 8.43
C ALA A 265 18.11 15.74 7.39
N ALA A 266 18.20 14.42 7.61
CA ALA A 266 18.82 13.53 6.65
C ALA A 266 18.23 13.81 5.26
N PRO A 267 19.04 13.81 4.18
CA PRO A 267 18.53 14.09 2.85
C PRO A 267 17.42 13.13 2.49
N ASP A 268 16.34 13.62 1.87
CA ASP A 268 15.24 12.78 1.40
C ASP A 268 15.64 11.97 0.16
N ILE A 269 16.47 12.56 -0.70
CA ILE A 269 17.09 11.94 -1.89
C ILE A 269 18.58 12.30 -1.97
N ALA A 270 19.41 11.41 -2.50
CA ALA A 270 20.85 11.56 -2.75
C ALA A 270 21.34 10.44 -3.70
N ALA A 271 22.63 10.43 -4.09
CA ALA A 271 23.17 9.37 -4.96
C ALA A 271 22.90 7.93 -4.47
N ASP A 272 22.90 7.72 -3.15
CA ASP A 272 22.65 6.43 -2.51
C ASP A 272 21.24 6.29 -1.92
N ARG A 273 20.35 7.25 -2.22
CA ARG A 273 19.01 7.35 -1.62
C ARG A 273 17.97 7.85 -2.62
N VAL A 274 16.98 7.00 -2.85
CA VAL A 274 15.86 7.26 -3.76
C VAL A 274 14.57 7.38 -2.96
N MET A 275 13.69 8.27 -3.39
CA MET A 275 12.33 8.38 -2.84
C MET A 275 11.32 7.83 -3.83
N THR A 276 10.38 7.04 -3.34
CA THR A 276 9.22 6.57 -4.12
C THR A 276 7.94 6.76 -3.34
N PHE A 277 6.86 7.06 -4.04
CA PHE A 277 5.54 7.17 -3.44
C PHE A 277 4.44 6.96 -4.47
N SER A 278 3.30 6.45 -3.99
CA SER A 278 2.13 6.22 -4.84
C SER A 278 1.28 7.48 -4.95
N THR A 279 0.71 7.69 -6.13
CA THR A 279 -0.21 8.80 -6.45
C THR A 279 -1.69 8.37 -6.47
N ALA A 280 -2.00 7.30 -5.73
CA ALA A 280 -3.11 6.36 -5.93
C ALA A 280 -4.52 6.91 -6.18
N ASP A 281 -4.90 8.09 -5.65
CA ASP A 281 -6.33 8.27 -5.37
C ASP A 281 -7.07 9.29 -6.27
N THR A 282 -6.40 10.16 -7.05
CA THR A 282 -7.14 11.15 -7.88
C THR A 282 -6.47 11.60 -9.17
N GLY A 283 -5.22 11.24 -9.45
CA GLY A 283 -4.41 12.07 -10.35
C GLY A 283 -4.39 13.55 -9.90
N GLY A 284 -3.80 14.44 -10.69
CA GLY A 284 -3.81 15.88 -10.44
C GLY A 284 -2.44 16.52 -10.64
N TRP A 285 -2.17 17.57 -9.89
CA TRP A 285 -0.91 18.31 -9.96
C TRP A 285 -0.18 18.31 -8.61
N LEU A 286 1.12 18.05 -8.65
CA LEU A 286 2.04 18.17 -7.53
C LEU A 286 3.01 19.31 -7.81
N ARG A 287 3.23 20.16 -6.81
CA ARG A 287 4.36 21.07 -6.77
C ARG A 287 5.42 20.38 -5.91
N VAL A 288 6.57 20.11 -6.51
CA VAL A 288 7.71 19.47 -5.84
C VAL A 288 8.77 20.51 -5.65
N SER A 289 9.29 20.63 -4.43
CA SER A 289 10.38 21.53 -4.12
C SER A 289 11.59 20.78 -3.59
N PHE A 290 12.75 21.09 -4.17
CA PHE A 290 14.04 20.50 -3.85
C PHE A 290 14.86 21.57 -3.16
N THR A 291 15.22 21.34 -1.90
CA THR A 291 16.02 22.27 -1.10
C THR A 291 17.40 21.69 -0.89
N ARG A 292 18.44 22.45 -1.23
CA ARG A 292 19.84 22.08 -1.03
C ARG A 292 20.12 21.99 0.48
N LEU A 293 20.72 20.90 0.91
CA LEU A 293 21.28 20.78 2.26
C LEU A 293 22.58 21.58 2.41
N PRO A 294 22.75 22.33 3.52
CA PRO A 294 24.03 22.95 3.88
C PRO A 294 25.14 21.90 4.05
N GLY A 295 26.39 22.29 3.77
CA GLY A 295 27.56 21.42 3.99
C GLY A 295 27.86 20.42 2.88
N PHE A 296 27.09 20.41 1.79
CA PHE A 296 27.35 19.59 0.60
C PHE A 296 27.77 20.46 -0.59
N GLU A 297 28.67 19.92 -1.42
CA GLU A 297 29.03 20.52 -2.70
C GLU A 297 28.03 20.11 -3.77
N TYR A 298 27.56 21.08 -4.56
CA TYR A 298 26.63 20.87 -5.67
C TYR A 298 27.31 21.25 -6.96
N GLN A 299 27.12 20.46 -8.01
CA GLN A 299 27.70 20.72 -9.32
C GLN A 299 26.83 21.68 -10.14
N ASP A 300 27.47 22.45 -11.00
CA ASP A 300 26.77 23.25 -12.02
C ASP A 300 26.15 22.32 -13.06
N ASN A 301 24.88 22.56 -13.41
CA ASN A 301 24.04 21.73 -14.29
C ASN A 301 23.63 20.36 -13.73
N GLU A 302 23.54 20.23 -12.41
CA GLU A 302 22.97 19.02 -11.81
C GLU A 302 21.52 18.78 -12.26
N VAL A 303 21.16 17.51 -12.42
CA VAL A 303 19.83 17.08 -12.84
C VAL A 303 19.26 16.12 -11.81
N ALA A 304 18.04 16.39 -11.33
CA ALA A 304 17.23 15.38 -10.65
C ALA A 304 16.33 14.67 -11.66
N GLU A 305 16.12 13.38 -11.46
CA GLU A 305 15.26 12.56 -12.29
C GLU A 305 13.96 12.26 -11.57
N MET A 306 12.86 12.39 -12.30
CA MET A 306 11.56 11.95 -11.85
C MET A 306 11.01 10.92 -12.85
N ASN A 307 10.87 9.69 -12.38
CA ASN A 307 10.33 8.58 -13.16
C ASN A 307 8.91 8.27 -12.68
N TRP A 308 7.97 8.17 -13.61
CA TRP A 308 6.60 7.76 -13.33
C TRP A 308 6.33 6.38 -13.93
N TYR A 309 5.68 5.52 -13.14
CA TYR A 309 5.31 4.17 -13.50
C TYR A 309 3.80 3.99 -13.30
N GLY A 310 3.04 3.91 -14.40
CA GLY A 310 1.62 3.65 -14.38
C GLY A 310 1.27 2.16 -14.25
N SER A 311 0.02 1.85 -14.58
CA SER A 311 -0.61 0.54 -14.36
C SER A 311 -0.19 -0.54 -15.36
N SER A 312 0.33 -0.15 -16.52
CA SER A 312 0.84 -1.06 -17.56
C SER A 312 2.33 -0.88 -17.81
N ILE A 313 2.99 -1.88 -18.44
CA ILE A 313 4.44 -1.80 -18.79
C ILE A 313 4.77 -0.64 -19.73
N ASN A 314 3.76 -0.16 -20.48
CA ASN A 314 3.88 0.89 -21.47
C ASN A 314 3.59 2.29 -20.90
N GLU A 315 3.11 2.37 -19.66
CA GLU A 315 2.83 3.62 -18.97
C GLU A 315 4.05 4.03 -18.16
N ARG A 316 5.01 4.65 -18.84
CA ARG A 316 6.24 5.18 -18.25
C ARG A 316 6.43 6.61 -18.72
N ASP A 317 6.92 7.46 -17.83
CA ASP A 317 7.39 8.79 -18.18
C ASP A 317 8.66 9.11 -17.39
N ARG A 318 9.59 9.83 -18.01
CA ARG A 318 10.84 10.27 -17.38
C ARG A 318 11.05 11.74 -17.65
N LYS A 319 11.10 12.52 -16.57
CA LYS A 319 11.38 13.95 -16.61
C LYS A 319 12.73 14.23 -15.96
N LEU A 320 13.60 14.88 -16.71
CA LEU A 320 14.86 15.42 -16.22
C LEU A 320 14.64 16.87 -15.78
N LEU A 321 14.98 17.17 -14.53
CA LEU A 321 14.80 18.47 -13.90
C LEU A 321 16.16 19.13 -13.72
N ALA A 322 16.43 20.21 -14.43
CA ALA A 322 17.62 21.02 -14.19
C ALA A 322 17.53 21.66 -12.81
N MET A 323 18.52 21.43 -11.96
CA MET A 323 18.60 21.99 -10.62
C MET A 323 19.16 23.41 -10.70
N SER A 324 18.45 24.37 -10.10
CA SER A 324 18.93 25.75 -10.01
C SER A 324 20.14 25.84 -9.08
N ALA A 325 21.01 26.82 -9.33
CA ALA A 325 22.07 27.24 -8.40
C ALA A 325 21.51 27.86 -7.09
N GLU A 326 20.23 28.24 -7.11
CA GLU A 326 19.51 28.74 -5.94
C GLU A 326 19.31 27.66 -4.85
N PRO A 327 19.11 28.05 -3.58
CA PRO A 327 18.94 27.11 -2.47
C PRO A 327 17.70 26.22 -2.61
N LYS A 328 16.71 26.63 -3.41
CA LYS A 328 15.46 25.90 -3.63
C LYS A 328 15.09 25.88 -5.10
N THR A 329 14.81 24.71 -5.65
CA THR A 329 14.25 24.52 -7.00
C THR A 329 12.81 24.02 -6.87
N ILE A 330 11.88 24.61 -7.62
CA ILE A 330 10.45 24.25 -7.57
C ILE A 330 9.99 23.85 -8.97
N THR A 331 9.25 22.74 -9.07
CA THR A 331 8.63 22.31 -10.32
C THR A 331 7.21 21.84 -10.09
N THR A 332 6.35 22.03 -11.09
CA THR A 332 4.97 21.53 -11.09
C THR A 332 4.85 20.38 -12.08
N VAL A 333 4.18 19.31 -11.65
CA VAL A 333 4.09 18.05 -12.38
C VAL A 333 2.66 17.54 -12.34
N GLY A 334 2.10 17.30 -13.52
CA GLY A 334 0.84 16.57 -13.65
C GLY A 334 1.09 15.08 -13.50
N PHE A 335 0.25 14.39 -12.74
CA PHE A 335 0.38 12.97 -12.49
C PHE A 335 -0.98 12.27 -12.63
N THR A 336 -0.92 11.02 -13.05
CA THR A 336 -2.02 10.05 -12.98
C THR A 336 -1.71 9.00 -11.91
N PRO A 337 -2.70 8.18 -11.49
CA PRO A 337 -2.46 7.08 -10.56
C PRO A 337 -1.30 6.18 -11.01
N GLY A 338 -0.35 5.92 -10.12
CA GLY A 338 0.91 5.27 -10.42
C GLY A 338 1.90 5.32 -9.26
N LEU A 339 3.15 4.99 -9.55
CA LEU A 339 4.30 5.15 -8.66
C LEU A 339 5.21 6.24 -9.22
N LEU A 340 5.57 7.23 -8.40
CA LEU A 340 6.63 8.18 -8.71
C LEU A 340 7.92 7.78 -8.00
N GLU A 341 9.04 7.97 -8.68
CA GLU A 341 10.39 7.77 -8.17
C GLU A 341 11.22 9.04 -8.43
N LEU A 342 11.89 9.53 -7.39
CA LEU A 342 12.77 10.70 -7.44
C LEU A 342 14.22 10.29 -7.14
N ARG A 343 15.14 10.70 -8.03
CA ARG A 343 16.57 10.44 -7.93
C ARG A 343 17.36 11.73 -8.10
N ALA A 344 18.47 11.88 -7.39
CA ALA A 344 19.41 12.98 -7.55
C ALA A 344 20.83 12.50 -7.25
N GLN A 345 21.84 13.21 -7.75
CA GLN A 345 23.25 12.89 -7.47
C GLN A 345 23.68 13.52 -6.15
N SER A 346 23.33 14.77 -5.92
CA SER A 346 23.54 15.50 -4.69
C SER A 346 22.36 15.34 -3.73
N PRO A 347 22.57 15.58 -2.43
CA PRO A 347 21.53 15.44 -1.42
C PRO A 347 20.54 16.61 -1.44
N TYR A 348 19.24 16.31 -1.47
CA TYR A 348 18.18 17.30 -1.37
C TYR A 348 17.13 16.91 -0.32
N LEU A 349 16.57 17.91 0.35
CA LEU A 349 15.29 17.79 1.04
C LEU A 349 14.17 18.00 0.03
N VAL A 350 13.14 17.17 0.10
CA VAL A 350 12.04 17.19 -0.87
C VAL A 350 10.73 17.45 -0.16
N ASP A 351 10.01 18.45 -0.63
CA ASP A 351 8.71 18.80 -0.11
C ASP A 351 7.65 18.86 -1.21
N PHE A 352 6.41 18.53 -0.86
CA PHE A 352 5.33 18.38 -1.81
C PHE A 352 4.12 19.22 -1.42
N GLU A 353 3.53 19.88 -2.41
CA GLU A 353 2.20 20.45 -2.29
C GLU A 353 1.30 19.80 -3.35
N LYS A 354 0.11 19.38 -2.96
CA LYS A 354 -0.91 18.83 -3.85
C LYS A 354 -1.93 19.92 -4.15
N GLN A 355 -2.37 20.01 -5.41
CA GLN A 355 -3.46 20.89 -5.76
C GLN A 355 -4.80 20.33 -5.26
N ASP A 356 -5.55 21.15 -4.53
CA ASP A 356 -6.93 20.88 -4.10
C ASP A 356 -7.81 22.07 -4.50
N GLY A 357 -8.61 21.89 -5.56
CA GLY A 357 -9.30 23.00 -6.23
C GLY A 357 -8.33 24.05 -6.79
N GLU A 358 -8.45 25.30 -6.32
CA GLU A 358 -7.55 26.40 -6.69
C GLU A 358 -6.35 26.57 -5.74
N GLU A 359 -6.34 25.85 -4.60
CA GLU A 359 -5.31 25.99 -3.57
C GLU A 359 -4.24 24.89 -3.66
N TRP A 360 -3.06 25.19 -3.12
CA TRP A 360 -1.96 24.25 -2.96
C TRP A 360 -1.85 23.90 -1.49
N ILE A 361 -2.15 22.65 -1.16
CA ILE A 361 -2.08 22.14 0.21
C ILE A 361 -0.80 21.35 0.40
N HIS A 362 -0.15 21.56 1.55
CA HIS A 362 1.02 20.78 1.93
C HIS A 362 0.66 19.29 1.98
N TRP A 363 1.44 18.47 1.30
CA TRP A 363 1.20 17.03 1.19
C TRP A 363 2.48 16.27 1.51
N ARG A 364 2.37 15.15 2.22
CA ARG A 364 3.52 14.28 2.46
C ARG A 364 3.20 12.84 2.07
N PRO A 365 4.12 12.17 1.35
CA PRO A 365 4.01 10.74 1.12
C PRO A 365 3.84 9.95 2.41
N LEU A 366 2.97 8.95 2.39
CA LEU A 366 2.80 8.02 3.50
C LEU A 366 4.10 7.25 3.73
N ARG A 367 4.66 7.35 4.94
CA ARG A 367 5.83 6.55 5.32
C ARG A 367 5.41 5.18 5.84
N LEU A 368 5.95 4.13 5.24
CA LEU A 368 5.65 2.74 5.61
C LEU A 368 6.78 2.19 6.47
N TYR A 369 6.42 1.53 7.58
CA TYR A 369 7.39 0.91 8.48
C TYR A 369 7.12 -0.57 8.66
N ALA A 370 8.19 -1.35 8.59
CA ALA A 370 8.22 -2.77 8.94
C ALA A 370 8.92 -2.97 10.29
N PRO A 371 8.29 -3.61 11.28
CA PRO A 371 8.97 -4.03 12.49
C PRO A 371 9.92 -5.19 12.17
N THR A 372 11.14 -5.06 12.68
CA THR A 372 12.21 -6.07 12.56
C THR A 372 12.87 -6.29 13.91
N HIS A 373 13.49 -7.46 14.09
CA HIS A 373 14.11 -7.86 15.33
C HIS A 373 15.56 -8.23 15.09
N LEU A 374 16.46 -7.67 15.90
CA LEU A 374 17.88 -7.97 15.83
C LEU A 374 18.13 -9.42 16.27
N CYS A 375 18.94 -10.13 15.51
CA CYS A 375 19.42 -11.48 15.80
C CYS A 375 20.95 -11.52 15.68
N THR A 376 21.62 -12.20 16.61
CA THR A 376 23.06 -12.42 16.67
C THR A 376 23.37 -13.85 17.14
N SER A 377 24.64 -14.20 17.35
CA SER A 377 25.07 -15.50 17.84
C SER A 377 24.74 -15.68 19.32
N GLU A 378 24.83 -14.60 20.09
CA GLU A 378 24.52 -14.55 21.53
C GLU A 378 23.02 -14.32 21.81
N ASP A 379 22.28 -13.81 20.82
CA ASP A 379 20.88 -13.44 20.95
C ASP A 379 20.05 -14.05 19.81
N GLN A 380 19.72 -15.32 20.01
CA GLN A 380 18.90 -16.11 19.10
C GLN A 380 17.46 -15.59 19.09
N LEU A 381 16.81 -15.70 17.93
CA LEU A 381 15.47 -15.16 17.73
C LEU A 381 14.48 -16.26 17.41
N GLU A 382 13.47 -16.46 18.26
CA GLU A 382 12.46 -17.51 18.11
C GLU A 382 11.07 -16.93 17.83
N PHE A 383 10.38 -17.48 16.83
CA PHE A 383 9.00 -17.19 16.51
C PHE A 383 8.14 -18.46 16.64
N LYS A 384 7.02 -18.34 17.35
CA LYS A 384 6.04 -19.43 17.46
C LYS A 384 5.19 -19.50 16.19
N ILE A 385 4.91 -20.71 15.74
CA ILE A 385 4.11 -21.00 14.56
C ILE A 385 2.76 -21.53 15.04
N ALA A 386 1.69 -20.86 14.62
CA ALA A 386 0.32 -21.30 14.87
C ALA A 386 -0.21 -22.06 13.64
N HIS A 387 -0.60 -23.31 13.83
CA HIS A 387 -1.16 -24.17 12.79
C HIS A 387 -2.68 -24.18 12.85
N HIS A 388 -3.33 -24.34 11.69
CA HIS A 388 -4.77 -24.52 11.57
C HIS A 388 -5.08 -25.90 10.98
N ASN A 389 -5.95 -26.68 11.62
CA ASN A 389 -6.48 -27.96 11.12
C ASN A 389 -5.45 -28.91 10.49
N THR A 390 -4.30 -29.12 11.14
CA THR A 390 -3.17 -29.98 10.69
C THR A 390 -2.53 -29.59 9.34
N ALA A 391 -2.96 -28.49 8.72
CA ALA A 391 -2.41 -28.00 7.47
C ALA A 391 -0.99 -27.45 7.65
N THR A 392 -0.23 -27.38 6.55
CA THR A 392 1.04 -26.66 6.52
C THR A 392 0.79 -25.17 6.71
N THR A 393 1.68 -24.51 7.44
CA THR A 393 1.62 -23.07 7.67
C THR A 393 2.68 -22.37 6.80
N PRO A 394 2.25 -21.54 5.83
CA PRO A 394 3.15 -20.71 5.05
C PRO A 394 3.81 -19.64 5.92
N LEU A 395 5.13 -19.58 5.87
CA LEU A 395 5.93 -18.51 6.46
C LEU A 395 6.62 -17.71 5.38
N ARG A 396 6.64 -16.39 5.56
CA ARG A 396 7.49 -15.46 4.83
C ARG A 396 8.52 -14.89 5.81
N VAL A 397 9.79 -15.17 5.57
CA VAL A 397 10.92 -14.66 6.32
C VAL A 397 11.56 -13.54 5.50
N THR A 398 11.76 -12.38 6.11
CA THR A 398 12.45 -11.25 5.48
C THR A 398 13.65 -10.87 6.33
N LEU A 399 14.82 -10.88 5.69
CA LEU A 399 16.13 -10.65 6.32
C LEU A 399 16.77 -9.40 5.72
N ARG A 400 17.39 -8.59 6.57
CA ARG A 400 18.08 -7.35 6.19
C ARG A 400 19.33 -7.16 7.05
N ALA A 401 20.46 -6.86 6.44
CA ALA A 401 21.69 -6.53 7.14
C ALA A 401 21.72 -5.03 7.48
N PRO A 402 21.86 -4.63 8.75
CA PRO A 402 22.33 -3.29 9.08
C PRO A 402 23.72 -3.07 8.49
N LEU A 403 23.91 -1.98 7.75
CA LEU A 403 25.18 -1.68 7.09
C LEU A 403 25.83 -0.47 7.76
N ASP A 404 26.95 -0.70 8.44
CA ASP A 404 27.76 0.37 9.03
C ASP A 404 28.90 0.80 8.09
N VAL A 405 29.51 -0.14 7.33
CA VAL A 405 30.44 0.11 6.22
C VAL A 405 30.25 -1.02 5.17
N SER A 406 30.50 -0.72 3.90
CA SER A 406 30.29 -1.58 2.73
C SER A 406 31.11 -2.87 2.75
N ASP A 407 30.66 -3.86 3.51
CA ASP A 407 31.08 -5.25 3.31
C ASP A 407 30.34 -5.81 2.09
N SER A 408 31.11 -6.36 1.14
CA SER A 408 30.60 -6.86 -0.14
C SER A 408 30.09 -8.29 -0.09
N ASP A 409 30.39 -9.03 0.97
CA ASP A 409 30.14 -10.47 1.01
C ASP A 409 28.75 -10.76 1.56
N ASP A 410 28.04 -11.68 0.91
CA ASP A 410 26.74 -12.14 1.36
C ASP A 410 26.84 -12.84 2.73
N LEU A 411 25.83 -12.63 3.58
CA LEU A 411 25.79 -13.16 4.93
C LEU A 411 25.06 -14.51 4.95
N THR A 412 25.64 -15.52 5.60
CA THR A 412 24.92 -16.78 5.88
C THR A 412 24.31 -16.78 7.27
N ILE A 413 23.03 -17.12 7.38
CA ILE A 413 22.26 -17.22 8.64
C ILE A 413 21.79 -18.66 8.80
N SER A 414 21.84 -19.17 10.02
CA SER A 414 21.27 -20.49 10.35
C SER A 414 19.85 -20.33 10.86
N TYR A 415 18.96 -21.21 10.43
CA TYR A 415 17.63 -21.37 11.01
C TYR A 415 17.37 -22.81 11.42
N GLU A 416 16.53 -22.96 12.44
CA GLU A 416 16.13 -24.24 13.00
C GLU A 416 14.61 -24.28 13.11
N LEU A 417 13.98 -25.29 12.51
CA LEU A 417 12.57 -25.62 12.75
C LEU A 417 12.47 -26.54 13.95
N LEU A 418 11.75 -26.09 14.98
CA LEU A 418 11.63 -26.76 16.27
C LEU A 418 10.39 -27.67 16.29
N GLY A 419 10.61 -28.97 16.42
CA GLY A 419 9.58 -30.01 16.48
C GLY A 419 10.12 -31.27 17.17
N PRO A 420 9.50 -32.45 16.98
CA PRO A 420 9.99 -33.72 17.53
C PRO A 420 11.42 -34.06 17.11
N THR A 421 11.79 -33.67 15.88
CA THR A 421 13.15 -33.76 15.35
C THR A 421 13.46 -32.43 14.69
N ALA A 422 14.39 -31.68 15.26
CA ALA A 422 14.76 -30.37 14.74
C ALA A 422 15.38 -30.49 13.34
N ILE A 423 15.03 -29.56 12.46
CA ILE A 423 15.63 -29.44 11.13
C ILE A 423 16.42 -28.14 11.10
N THR A 424 17.71 -28.22 10.79
CA THR A 424 18.60 -27.06 10.70
C THR A 424 19.05 -26.86 9.26
N ASN A 425 19.01 -25.62 8.78
CA ASN A 425 19.48 -25.25 7.44
C ASN A 425 19.94 -23.77 7.44
N THR A 426 20.43 -23.29 6.31
CA THR A 426 20.97 -21.93 6.17
C THR A 426 20.24 -21.09 5.12
N LEU A 427 20.35 -19.78 5.26
CA LEU A 427 19.84 -18.76 4.33
C LEU A 427 20.95 -17.79 3.99
N THR A 428 21.09 -17.47 2.70
CA THR A 428 22.06 -16.47 2.21
C THR A 428 21.38 -15.12 2.10
N VAL A 429 21.94 -14.08 2.71
CA VAL A 429 21.38 -12.74 2.73
C VAL A 429 22.28 -11.79 1.96
N SER A 430 21.67 -11.09 1.00
CA SER A 430 22.35 -10.03 0.26
C SER A 430 22.75 -8.88 1.18
N THR A 431 24.00 -8.45 1.07
CA THR A 431 24.54 -7.25 1.74
C THR A 431 24.53 -6.02 0.83
N THR A 432 23.92 -6.11 -0.36
CA THR A 432 23.78 -4.98 -1.28
C THR A 432 23.00 -3.83 -0.62
N PRO A 433 23.58 -2.62 -0.49
CA PRO A 433 22.90 -1.49 0.14
C PRO A 433 21.60 -1.14 -0.57
N SER A 434 20.51 -0.98 0.18
CA SER A 434 19.25 -0.52 -0.38
C SER A 434 19.33 0.96 -0.71
N LEU A 435 18.86 1.34 -1.91
CA LEU A 435 18.64 2.74 -2.26
C LEU A 435 17.34 3.29 -1.62
N TYR A 436 16.47 2.40 -1.12
CA TYR A 436 15.10 2.71 -0.75
C TYR A 436 14.87 2.61 0.77
N ASP A 437 15.28 1.50 1.39
CA ASP A 437 14.96 1.21 2.77
C ASP A 437 15.97 1.87 3.73
N ARG A 438 15.53 2.24 4.93
CA ARG A 438 16.39 2.80 6.00
C ARG A 438 15.98 2.29 7.38
N ILE A 439 16.94 2.04 8.26
CA ILE A 439 16.66 1.75 9.67
C ILE A 439 16.41 3.08 10.37
N THR A 440 15.25 3.24 10.99
CA THR A 440 14.95 4.45 11.78
C THR A 440 15.23 4.20 13.25
N SER A 441 16.15 4.96 13.84
CA SER A 441 16.47 4.91 15.27
C SER A 441 16.68 6.32 15.83
N ARG A 442 15.75 6.78 16.68
CA ARG A 442 15.88 8.05 17.43
C ARG A 442 16.27 9.28 16.57
N GLY A 443 15.67 9.42 15.39
CA GLY A 443 15.92 10.55 14.48
C GLY A 443 17.06 10.34 13.48
N GLU A 444 17.87 9.29 13.67
CA GLU A 444 18.90 8.89 12.70
C GLU A 444 18.37 7.79 11.78
N GLU A 445 18.70 7.92 10.49
CA GLU A 445 18.42 6.92 9.48
C GLU A 445 19.73 6.21 9.07
N LYS A 446 19.80 4.91 9.33
CA LYS A 446 20.98 4.08 8.97
C LYS A 446 20.73 3.27 7.72
N LYS A 447 21.81 2.99 6.99
CA LYS A 447 21.79 2.12 5.80
C LYS A 447 21.43 0.69 6.19
N VAL A 448 20.76 0.02 5.26
CA VAL A 448 20.34 -1.37 5.37
C VAL A 448 20.42 -2.01 4.00
N SER A 449 20.63 -3.32 3.94
CA SER A 449 20.64 -4.04 2.68
C SER A 449 19.25 -4.09 2.02
N GLU A 450 19.21 -4.43 0.73
CA GLU A 450 17.97 -4.90 0.10
C GLU A 450 17.46 -6.16 0.85
N PRO A 451 16.13 -6.33 0.94
CA PRO A 451 15.54 -7.45 1.65
C PRO A 451 15.80 -8.75 0.92
N SER A 452 16.36 -9.73 1.63
CA SER A 452 16.32 -11.12 1.21
C SER A 452 15.03 -11.75 1.75
N VAL A 453 14.17 -12.23 0.86
CA VAL A 453 12.84 -12.76 1.20
C VAL A 453 12.80 -14.25 0.90
N PHE A 454 12.35 -15.03 1.88
CA PHE A 454 12.26 -16.48 1.81
C PHE A 454 10.87 -16.94 2.22
N TYR A 455 10.43 -18.03 1.62
CA TYR A 455 9.15 -18.65 1.88
C TYR A 455 9.35 -20.11 2.27
N LEU A 456 8.61 -20.54 3.29
CA LEU A 456 8.64 -21.92 3.78
C LEU A 456 7.21 -22.42 3.98
N GLN A 457 6.95 -23.67 3.62
CA GLN A 457 5.76 -24.41 4.04
C GLN A 457 6.12 -25.25 5.26
N VAL A 458 5.57 -24.91 6.44
CA VAL A 458 5.91 -25.58 7.70
C VAL A 458 4.79 -26.52 8.17
N PRO A 459 4.98 -27.85 8.17
CA PRO A 459 4.07 -28.84 8.74
C PRO A 459 3.77 -28.67 10.23
N ALA A 460 2.60 -29.15 10.62
CA ALA A 460 2.06 -29.08 11.98
C ALA A 460 2.98 -29.57 13.13
N PRO A 461 3.83 -30.61 12.96
CA PRO A 461 4.75 -31.04 14.03
C PRO A 461 5.76 -29.98 14.48
N PHE A 462 6.07 -28.98 13.64
CA PHE A 462 7.06 -27.94 13.96
C PHE A 462 6.38 -26.69 14.50
N THR A 463 6.60 -26.37 15.76
CA THR A 463 5.84 -25.34 16.48
C THR A 463 6.55 -23.99 16.58
N ALA A 464 7.82 -23.92 16.19
CA ALA A 464 8.57 -22.68 16.19
C ALA A 464 9.69 -22.70 15.14
N ILE A 465 10.15 -21.51 14.76
CA ILE A 465 11.35 -21.29 13.97
C ILE A 465 12.32 -20.40 14.76
N ARG A 466 13.59 -20.81 14.80
CA ARG A 466 14.66 -20.10 15.49
C ARG A 466 15.73 -19.67 14.51
N PHE A 467 16.23 -18.44 14.66
CA PHE A 467 17.31 -17.89 13.85
C PHE A 467 18.55 -17.63 14.70
N THR A 468 19.72 -17.85 14.12
CA THR A 468 21.03 -17.53 14.70
C THR A 468 21.95 -17.00 13.60
N SER A 469 22.71 -15.95 13.92
CA SER A 469 23.58 -15.29 12.93
C SER A 469 24.90 -14.86 13.55
N SER A 470 26.02 -15.10 12.89
CA SER A 470 27.35 -14.66 13.37
C SER A 470 27.51 -13.14 13.37
N ARG A 471 26.76 -12.44 12.51
CA ARG A 471 26.72 -10.96 12.45
C ARG A 471 25.31 -10.45 12.73
N PRO A 472 25.14 -9.20 13.18
CA PRO A 472 23.83 -8.63 13.42
C PRO A 472 22.95 -8.64 12.16
N ILE A 473 21.76 -9.23 12.26
CA ILE A 473 20.76 -9.24 11.19
C ILE A 473 19.40 -8.80 11.73
N LEU A 474 18.64 -8.07 10.91
CA LEU A 474 17.24 -7.75 11.16
C LEU A 474 16.34 -8.81 10.53
N VAL A 475 15.51 -9.44 11.36
CA VAL A 475 14.59 -10.51 10.95
C VAL A 475 13.15 -10.04 11.14
N SER A 476 12.31 -10.32 10.15
CA SER A 476 10.86 -10.22 10.24
C SER A 476 10.24 -11.50 9.71
N VAL A 477 9.28 -12.06 10.44
CA VAL A 477 8.54 -13.26 10.02
C VAL A 477 7.08 -12.90 9.90
N ALA A 478 6.45 -13.37 8.83
CA ALA A 478 5.02 -13.25 8.61
C ALA A 478 4.43 -14.61 8.24
N THR A 479 3.13 -14.77 8.47
CA THR A 479 2.36 -15.95 8.12
C THR A 479 1.09 -15.55 7.35
N ARG A 480 0.42 -16.53 6.77
CA ARG A 480 -0.92 -16.40 6.20
C ARG A 480 -1.65 -17.72 6.35
N SER A 481 -2.99 -17.67 6.38
CA SER A 481 -3.77 -18.89 6.22
C SER A 481 -3.61 -19.43 4.78
N PRO A 482 -3.41 -20.74 4.58
CA PRO A 482 -3.39 -21.37 3.25
C PRO A 482 -4.66 -21.10 2.44
N GLU A 483 -5.81 -21.09 3.12
CA GLU A 483 -7.14 -20.93 2.51
C GLU A 483 -7.52 -19.47 2.27
N LEU A 484 -6.68 -18.51 2.70
CA LEU A 484 -6.98 -17.09 2.56
C LEU A 484 -7.00 -16.68 1.09
N VAL A 485 -8.18 -16.30 0.59
CA VAL A 485 -8.32 -15.69 -0.73
C VAL A 485 -7.63 -14.33 -0.74
N HIS A 486 -6.68 -14.13 -1.64
CA HIS A 486 -6.02 -12.83 -1.78
C HIS A 486 -6.78 -11.95 -2.78
N GLN A 487 -7.40 -10.87 -2.29
CA GLN A 487 -8.10 -9.89 -3.12
C GLN A 487 -7.14 -8.86 -3.72
N THR A 488 -7.36 -8.48 -4.97
CA THR A 488 -6.60 -7.45 -5.69
C THR A 488 -7.56 -6.63 -6.56
N ARG A 489 -7.65 -5.32 -6.32
CA ARG A 489 -8.37 -4.38 -7.20
C ARG A 489 -7.48 -3.99 -8.36
N VAL A 490 -7.98 -4.10 -9.58
CA VAL A 490 -7.23 -3.87 -10.81
C VAL A 490 -7.85 -2.70 -11.56
N PRO A 491 -7.10 -1.60 -11.83
CA PRO A 491 -5.65 -1.45 -11.65
C PRO A 491 -5.20 -0.90 -10.27
N VAL A 492 -6.13 -0.52 -9.39
CA VAL A 492 -5.84 0.28 -8.17
C VAL A 492 -4.72 -0.30 -7.30
N ASP A 493 -4.77 -1.58 -6.96
CA ASP A 493 -3.79 -2.22 -6.06
C ASP A 493 -2.47 -2.58 -6.75
N VAL A 494 -2.41 -2.51 -8.08
CA VAL A 494 -1.19 -2.73 -8.88
C VAL A 494 -0.26 -1.53 -8.75
N SER A 495 -0.81 -0.31 -8.73
CA SER A 495 -0.08 0.96 -8.67
C SER A 495 0.00 1.57 -7.27
N SER A 496 -0.85 1.14 -6.33
CA SER A 496 -0.92 1.70 -4.99
C SER A 496 -0.32 0.77 -3.95
N TYR A 497 0.37 1.35 -2.97
CA TYR A 497 0.51 0.74 -1.65
C TYR A 497 0.10 1.82 -0.64
N SER A 498 -1.20 1.92 -0.38
CA SER A 498 -1.72 2.77 0.69
C SER A 498 -2.10 1.88 1.87
N ARG A 499 -1.35 1.97 2.98
CA ARG A 499 -1.65 1.24 4.22
C ARG A 499 -2.85 1.83 4.95
N SER A 500 -3.24 3.07 4.60
CA SER A 500 -4.43 3.74 5.10
C SER A 500 -5.70 3.37 4.33
N ASP A 501 -5.60 2.56 3.26
CA ASP A 501 -6.77 2.03 2.59
C ASP A 501 -7.37 0.89 3.45
N PRO A 502 -8.51 1.11 4.12
CA PRO A 502 -9.14 0.10 4.97
C PRO A 502 -9.70 -1.06 4.14
N GLU A 503 -9.79 -0.94 2.81
CA GLU A 503 -10.32 -1.99 1.93
C GLU A 503 -9.23 -2.96 1.43
N ARG A 504 -7.95 -2.62 1.61
CA ARG A 504 -6.85 -3.47 1.12
C ARG A 504 -6.45 -4.54 2.13
N LEU A 505 -6.50 -5.81 1.72
CA LEU A 505 -6.04 -6.95 2.51
C LEU A 505 -4.56 -7.26 2.26
N SER A 506 -3.75 -7.27 3.33
CA SER A 506 -2.37 -7.75 3.25
C SER A 506 -2.34 -9.24 2.91
N ALA A 507 -1.43 -9.64 2.02
CA ALA A 507 -1.21 -11.06 1.71
C ALA A 507 -0.50 -11.82 2.84
N TRP A 508 0.16 -11.11 3.76
CA TRP A 508 1.00 -11.64 4.83
C TRP A 508 0.83 -10.86 6.14
N PHE A 509 0.84 -11.57 7.27
CA PHE A 509 0.60 -11.02 8.61
C PHE A 509 1.83 -11.25 9.50
N SER A 510 2.43 -10.18 10.01
CA SER A 510 3.64 -10.28 10.83
C SER A 510 3.40 -11.04 12.15
N ILE A 511 4.32 -11.94 12.47
CA ILE A 511 4.37 -12.67 13.74
C ILE A 511 5.36 -11.96 14.68
N ARG A 512 5.03 -11.92 15.97
CA ARG A 512 5.94 -11.39 17.00
C ARG A 512 6.85 -12.51 17.53
N PRO A 513 8.12 -12.22 17.85
CA PRO A 513 8.99 -13.19 18.49
C PRO A 513 8.49 -13.52 19.90
N ALA A 514 8.88 -14.69 20.42
CA ALA A 514 8.42 -15.21 21.71
C ALA A 514 8.73 -14.24 22.88
N ASP A 515 9.85 -13.53 22.82
CA ASP A 515 10.36 -12.59 23.81
C ASP A 515 10.14 -11.11 23.44
N TYR A 516 9.15 -10.82 22.58
CA TYR A 516 8.89 -9.48 22.02
C TYR A 516 8.92 -8.33 23.04
N GLN A 517 8.32 -8.51 24.23
CA GLN A 517 8.28 -7.47 25.25
C GLN A 517 9.67 -7.11 25.78
N GLN A 518 10.54 -8.10 25.97
CA GLN A 518 11.92 -7.89 26.40
C GLN A 518 12.72 -7.20 25.29
N ARG A 519 12.63 -7.70 24.05
CA ARG A 519 13.29 -7.09 22.88
C ARG A 519 12.86 -5.64 22.65
N TYR A 520 11.59 -5.33 22.83
CA TYR A 520 11.10 -3.95 22.73
C TYR A 520 11.73 -3.06 23.81
N LYS A 521 11.75 -3.50 25.07
CA LYS A 521 12.34 -2.77 26.20
C LYS A 521 13.86 -2.58 26.05
N THR A 522 14.58 -3.60 25.60
CA THR A 522 16.03 -3.56 25.42
C THR A 522 16.45 -2.96 24.08
N GLN A 523 15.52 -2.32 23.35
CA GLN A 523 15.77 -1.72 22.04
C GLN A 523 16.47 -2.71 21.10
N LYS A 524 15.92 -3.91 20.94
CA LYS A 524 16.32 -4.90 19.92
C LYS A 524 15.28 -5.04 18.81
N THR A 525 14.12 -4.42 18.98
CA THR A 525 13.18 -4.16 17.88
C THR A 525 13.60 -2.88 17.14
N ARG A 526 13.70 -2.94 15.81
CA ARG A 526 14.03 -1.83 14.92
C ARG A 526 12.89 -1.63 13.92
N LEU A 527 12.54 -0.38 13.67
CA LEU A 527 11.65 -0.04 12.56
C LEU A 527 12.51 0.23 11.32
N VAL A 528 12.14 -0.42 10.22
CA VAL A 528 12.71 -0.14 8.91
C VAL A 528 11.68 0.66 8.12
N PHE A 529 12.04 1.87 7.71
CA PHE A 529 11.30 2.62 6.70
C PHE A 529 11.45 1.87 5.37
N ILE A 530 10.33 1.48 4.79
CA ILE A 530 10.27 0.71 3.54
C ILE A 530 9.58 1.54 2.46
N GLN A 531 10.08 1.41 1.24
CA GLN A 531 9.48 2.07 0.08
C GLN A 531 9.11 1.06 -1.01
N GLN A 532 8.17 1.42 -1.88
CA GLN A 532 7.75 0.55 -2.99
C GLN A 532 8.80 0.59 -4.09
N ARG A 533 9.25 -0.58 -4.55
CA ARG A 533 10.22 -0.64 -5.64
C ARG A 533 9.52 -0.37 -6.97
N PRO A 534 10.14 0.36 -7.91
CA PRO A 534 9.63 0.46 -9.26
C PRO A 534 9.58 -0.93 -9.92
N PRO A 535 8.68 -1.14 -10.89
CA PRO A 535 8.66 -2.38 -11.66
C PRO A 535 9.99 -2.56 -12.39
N VAL A 536 10.51 -3.79 -12.38
CA VAL A 536 11.72 -4.17 -13.10
C VAL A 536 11.32 -4.63 -14.50
N ASP A 537 11.85 -3.97 -15.52
CA ASP A 537 11.60 -4.34 -16.90
C ASP A 537 12.53 -5.50 -17.33
N ASP A 538 11.97 -6.41 -18.12
CA ASP A 538 12.68 -7.54 -18.67
C ASP A 538 13.18 -7.17 -20.08
N PRO A 539 14.49 -7.11 -20.32
CA PRO A 539 15.03 -6.60 -21.58
C PRO A 539 14.57 -7.43 -22.77
N ASP A 540 14.42 -8.75 -22.60
CA ASP A 540 13.92 -9.63 -23.66
C ASP A 540 12.45 -9.34 -23.99
N LEU A 541 11.62 -9.04 -22.99
CA LEU A 541 10.24 -8.61 -23.25
C LEU A 541 10.17 -7.27 -24.00
N LEU A 542 11.00 -6.30 -23.62
CA LEU A 542 11.07 -4.99 -24.27
C LEU A 542 11.56 -5.08 -25.72
N LEU A 543 12.50 -5.99 -26.00
CA LEU A 543 13.03 -6.26 -27.34
C LEU A 543 12.10 -7.15 -28.19
N GLY A 544 11.02 -7.68 -27.61
CA GLY A 544 10.10 -8.59 -28.31
C GLY A 544 10.60 -10.04 -28.42
N ASN A 545 11.65 -10.38 -27.66
CA ASN A 545 12.23 -11.72 -27.57
C ASN A 545 11.49 -12.53 -26.51
N TYR A 546 10.36 -13.12 -26.88
CA TYR A 546 9.64 -14.01 -25.99
C TYR A 546 8.82 -15.06 -26.73
N LEU A 547 8.56 -16.18 -26.06
CA LEU A 547 7.55 -17.15 -26.44
C LEU A 547 6.20 -16.71 -25.86
N TYR A 548 5.19 -16.62 -26.72
CA TYR A 548 3.82 -16.35 -26.33
C TYR A 548 2.96 -17.58 -26.63
N GLU A 549 2.24 -18.05 -25.62
CA GLU A 549 1.28 -19.13 -25.74
C GLU A 549 -0.09 -18.65 -25.26
N SER A 550 -1.13 -18.84 -26.09
CA SER A 550 -2.51 -18.60 -25.67
C SER A 550 -3.11 -19.91 -25.20
N LEU A 551 -3.53 -19.94 -23.94
CA LEU A 551 -4.12 -21.11 -23.31
C LEU A 551 -5.63 -21.15 -23.61
N ARG A 552 -6.14 -22.36 -23.89
CA ARG A 552 -7.54 -22.62 -24.21
C ARG A 552 -8.19 -23.42 -23.10
N PRO A 553 -9.49 -23.22 -22.83
CA PRO A 553 -10.17 -24.04 -21.86
C PRO A 553 -10.29 -25.50 -22.32
N SER A 554 -10.36 -26.43 -21.36
CA SER A 554 -10.34 -27.87 -21.64
C SER A 554 -11.72 -28.49 -21.91
N SER A 555 -12.83 -27.85 -21.51
CA SER A 555 -14.19 -28.36 -21.82
C SER A 555 -15.25 -27.26 -21.95
N ASN A 556 -16.31 -27.55 -22.73
CA ASN A 556 -17.56 -26.79 -22.91
C ASN A 556 -17.44 -25.25 -22.83
N TRP A 557 -16.59 -24.68 -23.68
CA TRP A 557 -16.38 -23.24 -23.75
C TRP A 557 -16.81 -22.68 -25.11
N SER A 558 -17.15 -21.39 -25.13
CA SER A 558 -17.37 -20.61 -26.36
C SER A 558 -16.42 -19.43 -26.39
N GLY A 559 -16.24 -18.83 -27.55
CA GLY A 559 -15.37 -17.66 -27.68
C GLY A 559 -15.57 -16.97 -29.02
N ARG A 560 -14.96 -15.79 -29.15
CA ARG A 560 -15.10 -14.92 -30.31
C ARG A 560 -13.75 -14.33 -30.69
N HIS A 561 -13.65 -13.93 -31.95
CA HIS A 561 -12.56 -13.07 -32.36
C HIS A 561 -12.87 -11.63 -31.96
N LEU A 562 -11.92 -11.01 -31.29
CA LEU A 562 -11.88 -9.62 -30.89
C LEU A 562 -10.87 -8.90 -31.77
N LEU A 563 -11.27 -7.75 -32.31
CA LEU A 563 -10.36 -6.85 -33.02
C LEU A 563 -9.96 -5.73 -32.08
N LEU A 564 -8.72 -5.82 -31.61
CA LEU A 564 -8.12 -4.87 -30.71
C LEU A 564 -7.64 -3.65 -31.50
N PRO A 565 -7.82 -2.43 -30.96
CA PRO A 565 -7.31 -1.22 -31.58
C PRO A 565 -5.78 -1.23 -31.63
N PRO A 566 -5.16 -0.43 -32.51
CA PRO A 566 -3.72 -0.26 -32.53
C PRO A 566 -3.23 0.31 -31.20
N ASP A 567 -2.22 -0.32 -30.60
CA ASP A 567 -1.50 0.22 -29.45
C ASP A 567 -0.09 0.63 -29.89
N PRO A 568 0.21 1.95 -30.01
CA PRO A 568 1.52 2.41 -30.44
C PRO A 568 2.63 2.12 -29.41
N LYS A 569 2.27 1.79 -28.16
CA LYS A 569 3.24 1.58 -27.08
C LYS A 569 3.54 0.10 -26.83
N THR A 570 2.77 -0.84 -27.36
CA THR A 570 3.10 -2.27 -27.25
C THR A 570 4.28 -2.58 -28.19
N PRO A 571 5.45 -3.02 -27.68
CA PRO A 571 6.55 -3.42 -28.52
C PRO A 571 6.08 -4.55 -29.42
N LEU A 572 5.99 -4.25 -30.72
CA LEU A 572 5.56 -5.21 -31.72
C LEU A 572 6.65 -6.28 -31.78
N ARG A 573 6.33 -7.49 -31.30
CA ARG A 573 6.98 -8.71 -31.82
C ARG A 573 7.08 -8.53 -33.33
N ALA A 574 8.24 -8.79 -33.95
CA ALA A 574 8.42 -8.71 -35.40
C ALA A 574 7.13 -9.21 -36.07
N PRO A 575 6.34 -8.31 -36.68
CA PRO A 575 4.90 -8.50 -36.77
C PRO A 575 4.64 -9.80 -37.50
N ASN A 576 3.87 -10.71 -36.89
CA ASN A 576 3.27 -11.80 -37.65
C ASN A 576 2.20 -11.15 -38.54
N PRO A 577 2.52 -10.85 -39.81
CA PRO A 577 1.70 -9.97 -40.63
C PRO A 577 0.36 -10.60 -40.98
N GLN A 578 0.16 -11.89 -40.62
CA GLN A 578 -1.10 -12.62 -40.72
C GLN A 578 -2.16 -12.14 -39.72
N SER A 579 -1.74 -11.63 -38.55
CA SER A 579 -2.63 -11.28 -37.43
C SER A 579 -2.83 -9.78 -37.21
N VAL A 580 -2.10 -8.96 -37.97
CA VAL A 580 -2.13 -7.49 -37.92
C VAL A 580 -2.87 -6.97 -39.15
N TYR A 581 -3.84 -6.09 -38.93
CA TYR A 581 -4.73 -5.56 -39.96
C TYR A 581 -4.62 -4.03 -40.02
N HIS A 582 -4.33 -3.51 -41.22
CA HIS A 582 -4.24 -2.06 -41.44
C HIS A 582 -5.42 -1.53 -42.26
N PRO A 583 -5.83 -0.27 -42.05
CA PRO A 583 -6.87 0.36 -42.84
C PRO A 583 -6.56 0.32 -44.34
N LEU A 584 -7.58 -0.01 -45.11
CA LEU A 584 -7.55 -0.04 -46.56
C LEU A 584 -8.64 0.90 -47.08
N LEU A 585 -8.24 2.07 -47.57
CA LEU A 585 -9.16 3.12 -47.99
C LEU A 585 -9.83 2.78 -49.34
N PRO A 586 -11.14 3.09 -49.51
CA PRO A 586 -11.77 3.04 -50.83
C PRO A 586 -11.05 3.92 -51.86
N GLY A 587 -11.13 3.54 -53.14
CA GLY A 587 -10.41 4.22 -54.22
C GLY A 587 -9.17 3.45 -54.69
N SER A 588 -8.27 4.14 -55.39
CA SER A 588 -7.04 3.54 -55.93
C SER A 588 -5.86 3.84 -55.02
N ALA A 589 -5.17 2.80 -54.54
CA ALA A 589 -4.00 2.93 -53.67
C ALA A 589 -2.89 1.98 -54.11
N ALA A 590 -1.64 2.47 -54.03
CA ALA A 590 -0.47 1.61 -54.06
C ALA A 590 -0.33 0.92 -52.70
N VAL A 591 -0.14 -0.39 -52.71
CA VAL A 591 0.07 -1.20 -51.51
C VAL A 591 1.33 -2.02 -51.66
N GLN A 592 1.98 -2.31 -50.54
CA GLN A 592 3.12 -3.20 -50.49
C GLN A 592 2.75 -4.39 -49.60
N LEU A 593 2.74 -5.59 -50.16
CA LEU A 593 2.55 -6.82 -49.41
C LEU A 593 3.90 -7.37 -48.93
N HIS A 594 3.90 -7.93 -47.73
CA HIS A 594 5.08 -8.57 -47.14
C HIS A 594 4.68 -9.72 -46.21
N SER A 595 5.63 -10.62 -45.96
CA SER A 595 5.50 -11.75 -45.05
C SER A 595 6.76 -11.85 -44.20
N SER A 596 6.60 -12.30 -42.95
CA SER A 596 7.71 -12.69 -42.07
C SER A 596 8.21 -14.11 -42.35
N ASN A 597 7.40 -14.92 -43.03
CA ASN A 597 7.76 -16.25 -43.52
C ASN A 597 8.26 -16.17 -44.98
N PRO A 598 9.08 -17.12 -45.47
CA PRO A 598 9.60 -17.17 -46.84
C PRO A 598 8.53 -17.61 -47.86
N LEU A 599 7.35 -17.00 -47.80
CA LEU A 599 6.24 -17.19 -48.73
C LEU A 599 6.48 -16.38 -50.00
N ARG A 600 6.15 -16.92 -51.18
CA ARG A 600 6.08 -16.12 -52.42
C ARG A 600 4.68 -15.57 -52.69
N ILE A 601 3.67 -16.27 -52.20
CA ILE A 601 2.27 -16.01 -52.44
C ILE A 601 1.53 -16.02 -51.11
N LEU A 602 0.66 -15.04 -50.93
CA LEU A 602 -0.13 -14.84 -49.73
C LEU A 602 -1.60 -15.06 -50.06
N SER A 603 -2.40 -15.48 -49.09
CA SER A 603 -3.86 -15.36 -49.17
C SER A 603 -4.29 -14.33 -48.14
N PRO A 604 -4.38 -13.03 -48.50
CA PRO A 604 -4.76 -11.99 -47.57
C PRO A 604 -6.19 -12.16 -47.08
N SER A 605 -6.47 -11.71 -45.87
CA SER A 605 -7.83 -11.61 -45.33
C SER A 605 -8.23 -10.15 -45.20
N LEU A 606 -9.47 -9.86 -45.59
CA LEU A 606 -10.10 -8.57 -45.44
C LEU A 606 -11.12 -8.62 -44.30
N ILE A 607 -11.00 -7.72 -43.34
CA ILE A 607 -12.01 -7.45 -42.31
C ILE A 607 -12.86 -6.27 -42.78
N TYR A 608 -14.17 -6.36 -42.57
CA TYR A 608 -15.07 -5.23 -42.76
C TYR A 608 -15.81 -4.87 -41.47
N ILE A 609 -16.01 -3.58 -41.26
CA ILE A 609 -16.81 -3.01 -40.17
C ILE A 609 -17.85 -2.10 -40.81
N ASN A 610 -19.10 -2.53 -40.77
CA ASN A 610 -20.27 -1.91 -41.35
C ASN A 610 -21.21 -1.44 -40.24
N LYS A 611 -21.06 -0.18 -39.81
CA LYS A 611 -21.83 0.37 -38.68
C LYS A 611 -23.34 0.35 -38.92
N ASN A 612 -23.75 0.55 -40.18
CA ASN A 612 -25.16 0.71 -40.56
C ASN A 612 -25.86 -0.62 -40.85
N ARG A 613 -25.12 -1.75 -40.84
CA ARG A 613 -25.62 -3.12 -41.13
C ARG A 613 -26.32 -3.25 -42.49
N THR A 614 -26.14 -2.28 -43.38
CA THR A 614 -26.73 -2.30 -44.73
C THR A 614 -25.88 -3.17 -45.66
N PRO A 615 -26.47 -4.07 -46.47
CA PRO A 615 -25.69 -4.88 -47.40
C PRO A 615 -24.81 -4.02 -48.31
N ALA A 616 -23.52 -4.34 -48.39
CA ALA A 616 -22.55 -3.58 -49.18
C ALA A 616 -21.93 -4.47 -50.28
N ALA A 617 -21.87 -3.96 -51.50
CA ALA A 617 -21.19 -4.60 -52.62
C ALA A 617 -19.73 -4.14 -52.67
N LEU A 618 -18.81 -5.08 -52.44
CA LEU A 618 -17.37 -4.86 -52.52
C LEU A 618 -16.85 -5.38 -53.86
N ARG A 619 -16.10 -4.53 -54.57
CA ARG A 619 -15.29 -4.92 -55.74
C ARG A 619 -13.85 -4.48 -55.52
N ILE A 620 -12.91 -5.39 -55.77
CA ILE A 620 -11.47 -5.13 -55.72
C ILE A 620 -10.89 -5.51 -57.08
N SER A 621 -10.14 -4.60 -57.67
CA SER A 621 -9.27 -4.86 -58.82
C SER A 621 -7.82 -4.65 -58.40
N VAL A 622 -6.93 -5.52 -58.87
CA VAL A 622 -5.48 -5.48 -58.58
C VAL A 622 -4.75 -5.38 -59.91
N ASP A 623 -3.85 -4.42 -60.03
CA ASP A 623 -3.03 -4.15 -61.22
C ASP A 623 -3.84 -3.96 -62.51
N GLY A 624 -5.07 -3.45 -62.37
CA GLY A 624 -6.00 -3.17 -63.47
C GLY A 624 -6.98 -4.30 -63.77
N GLU A 625 -6.77 -5.49 -63.22
CA GLU A 625 -7.62 -6.66 -63.44
C GLU A 625 -8.64 -6.88 -62.33
N HIS A 626 -9.78 -7.48 -62.67
CA HIS A 626 -10.76 -7.90 -61.67
C HIS A 626 -10.14 -8.99 -60.78
N TYR A 627 -10.15 -8.74 -59.47
CA TYR A 627 -9.50 -9.63 -58.51
C TYR A 627 -10.51 -10.31 -57.58
N PHE A 628 -11.46 -9.55 -57.05
CA PHE A 628 -12.42 -10.08 -56.08
C PHE A 628 -13.74 -9.30 -56.10
N SER A 629 -14.85 -9.98 -55.82
CA SER A 629 -16.14 -9.33 -55.58
C SER A 629 -16.96 -10.13 -54.58
N SER A 630 -17.62 -9.44 -53.66
CA SER A 630 -18.49 -10.06 -52.66
C SER A 630 -19.58 -9.10 -52.18
N ARG A 631 -20.64 -9.67 -51.61
CA ARG A 631 -21.65 -8.93 -50.84
C ARG A 631 -21.33 -9.10 -49.36
N LEU A 632 -21.14 -7.99 -48.67
CA LEU A 632 -20.86 -7.94 -47.24
C LEU A 632 -22.19 -7.83 -46.49
N PHE A 633 -22.41 -8.72 -45.52
CA PHE A 633 -23.63 -8.80 -44.71
C PHE A 633 -23.30 -8.63 -43.22
N GLY A 634 -24.21 -8.02 -42.46
CA GLY A 634 -24.05 -7.81 -41.02
C GLY A 634 -23.16 -6.63 -40.66
N SER A 635 -22.87 -6.50 -39.35
CA SER A 635 -22.08 -5.39 -38.79
C SER A 635 -20.58 -5.59 -38.95
N THR A 636 -20.09 -6.82 -38.82
CA THR A 636 -18.67 -7.16 -38.90
C THR A 636 -18.49 -8.50 -39.58
N GLY A 637 -17.33 -8.72 -40.19
CA GLY A 637 -16.99 -10.03 -40.74
C GLY A 637 -15.59 -10.08 -41.35
N LYS A 638 -15.20 -11.29 -41.76
CA LYS A 638 -13.91 -11.60 -42.36
C LYS A 638 -14.12 -12.30 -43.69
N VAL A 639 -13.45 -11.82 -44.72
CA VAL A 639 -13.45 -12.37 -46.08
C VAL A 639 -12.04 -12.79 -46.43
N GLN A 640 -11.90 -14.01 -46.93
CA GLN A 640 -10.63 -14.50 -47.44
C GLN A 640 -10.47 -14.04 -48.89
N LEU A 641 -9.41 -13.30 -49.20
CA LEU A 641 -9.09 -12.90 -50.56
C LEU A 641 -8.36 -14.05 -51.28
N PRO A 642 -8.43 -14.08 -52.63
CA PRO A 642 -7.64 -14.98 -53.45
C PRO A 642 -6.12 -14.88 -53.17
N PRO A 643 -5.31 -15.80 -53.70
CA PRO A 643 -3.87 -15.69 -53.60
C PRO A 643 -3.32 -14.46 -54.34
N LEU A 644 -2.35 -13.76 -53.75
CA LEU A 644 -1.66 -12.60 -54.31
C LEU A 644 -0.15 -12.67 -54.02
N ALA A 645 0.68 -12.25 -54.98
CA ALA A 645 2.12 -12.26 -54.83
C ALA A 645 2.60 -11.28 -53.74
N ILE A 646 3.77 -11.54 -53.15
CA ILE A 646 4.46 -10.54 -52.35
C ILE A 646 5.03 -9.46 -53.26
N GLY A 647 4.89 -8.20 -52.87
CA GLY A 647 5.44 -7.09 -53.65
C GLY A 647 4.53 -5.86 -53.68
N PRO A 648 4.89 -4.88 -54.51
CA PRO A 648 4.05 -3.72 -54.79
C PRO A 648 2.87 -4.13 -55.69
N HIS A 649 1.68 -3.64 -55.36
CA HIS A 649 0.47 -3.79 -56.17
C HIS A 649 -0.32 -2.49 -56.22
N ARG A 650 -1.07 -2.27 -57.30
CA ARG A 650 -2.05 -1.18 -57.41
C ARG A 650 -3.44 -1.74 -57.20
N MET A 651 -4.00 -1.51 -56.02
CA MET A 651 -5.37 -1.95 -55.70
C MET A 651 -6.36 -0.80 -55.93
N LYS A 652 -7.48 -1.10 -56.60
CA LYS A 652 -8.64 -0.21 -56.68
C LYS A 652 -9.84 -0.89 -56.06
N ILE A 653 -10.42 -0.21 -55.07
CA ILE A 653 -11.49 -0.72 -54.22
C ILE A 653 -12.72 0.13 -54.42
N SER A 654 -13.84 -0.51 -54.72
CA SER A 654 -15.14 0.13 -54.88
C SER A 654 -16.12 -0.53 -53.92
N ILE A 655 -16.70 0.29 -53.04
CA ILE A 655 -17.73 -0.11 -52.08
C ILE A 655 -18.84 0.94 -52.08
N ASN A 656 -20.09 0.49 -52.04
CA ASN A 656 -21.27 1.34 -52.18
C ASN A 656 -21.93 1.70 -50.83
N ALA A 657 -21.19 1.60 -49.74
CA ALA A 657 -21.66 1.92 -48.39
C ALA A 657 -20.48 2.41 -47.53
N ASP A 658 -20.79 3.10 -46.42
CA ASP A 658 -19.80 3.50 -45.42
C ASP A 658 -19.35 2.29 -44.58
N VAL A 659 -18.32 1.61 -45.08
CA VAL A 659 -17.75 0.41 -44.50
C VAL A 659 -16.25 0.59 -44.37
N GLN A 660 -15.74 0.43 -43.16
CA GLN A 660 -14.31 0.42 -42.90
C GLN A 660 -13.75 -0.95 -43.29
N LEU A 661 -12.70 -0.95 -44.11
CA LEU A 661 -11.99 -2.16 -44.54
C LEU A 661 -10.60 -2.20 -43.92
N LEU A 662 -10.21 -3.36 -43.41
CA LEU A 662 -8.87 -3.61 -42.87
C LEU A 662 -8.28 -4.85 -43.54
N MET A 663 -7.00 -4.84 -43.90
CA MET A 663 -6.34 -5.97 -44.55
C MET A 663 -5.03 -6.31 -43.87
N ASN A 664 -4.75 -7.61 -43.75
CA ASN A 664 -3.47 -8.11 -43.25
C ASN A 664 -2.39 -8.14 -44.35
N TYR A 665 -1.13 -8.40 -43.99
CA TYR A 665 0.06 -8.38 -44.89
C TYR A 665 0.48 -7.03 -45.50
N LEU A 666 -0.23 -5.94 -45.23
CA LEU A 666 0.18 -4.60 -45.65
C LEU A 666 1.43 -4.14 -44.91
N LYS A 667 2.47 -3.72 -45.64
CA LYS A 667 3.67 -3.09 -45.07
C LYS A 667 3.34 -1.63 -44.71
N ARG A 668 3.22 -1.34 -43.41
CA ARG A 668 2.95 0.00 -42.87
C ARG A 668 3.88 0.28 -41.69
N ALA A 669 4.22 1.55 -41.48
CA ALA A 669 4.99 1.98 -40.31
C ALA A 669 4.09 2.18 -39.07
N GLU A 670 2.84 2.55 -39.29
CA GLU A 670 1.84 2.73 -38.23
C GLU A 670 1.43 1.38 -37.62
N PRO A 671 1.10 1.32 -36.31
CA PRO A 671 0.57 0.12 -35.69
C PRO A 671 -0.78 -0.28 -36.31
N GLY A 672 -1.00 -1.59 -36.48
CA GLY A 672 -2.25 -2.14 -37.00
C GLY A 672 -3.18 -2.64 -35.91
N HIS A 673 -4.43 -2.91 -36.27
CA HIS A 673 -5.37 -3.61 -35.40
C HIS A 673 -4.97 -5.08 -35.28
N ILE A 674 -5.21 -5.69 -34.13
CA ILE A 674 -4.83 -7.08 -33.88
C ILE A 674 -6.08 -7.93 -33.72
N LEU A 675 -6.22 -8.97 -34.53
CA LEU A 675 -7.28 -9.97 -34.34
C LEU A 675 -6.80 -11.02 -33.34
N ARG A 676 -7.51 -11.16 -32.22
CA ARG A 676 -7.25 -12.18 -31.19
C ARG A 676 -8.51 -12.96 -30.90
N PHE A 677 -8.37 -14.24 -30.61
CA PHE A 677 -9.48 -15.03 -30.11
C PHE A 677 -9.51 -14.96 -28.59
N ALA A 678 -10.67 -14.63 -28.04
CA ALA A 678 -10.92 -14.59 -26.60
C ALA A 678 -12.03 -15.58 -26.21
N THR A 679 -11.86 -16.22 -25.06
CA THR A 679 -12.84 -17.13 -24.46
C THR A 679 -13.95 -16.31 -23.84
N HIS A 680 -15.21 -16.65 -24.10
CA HIS A 680 -16.33 -16.06 -23.39
C HIS A 680 -16.34 -16.56 -21.94
N LEU A 681 -16.38 -15.65 -20.98
CA LEU A 681 -16.49 -15.96 -19.56
C LEU A 681 -17.97 -15.82 -19.16
N PRO A 682 -18.72 -16.94 -19.06
CA PRO A 682 -20.09 -16.90 -18.59
C PRO A 682 -20.15 -16.63 -17.07
N GLU A 683 -21.34 -16.54 -16.50
CA GLU A 683 -21.58 -16.60 -15.04
C GLU A 683 -21.16 -17.95 -14.39
N LYS A 684 -20.53 -18.85 -15.15
CA LYS A 684 -20.06 -20.18 -14.71
C LYS A 684 -18.54 -20.27 -14.78
N GLN A 685 -17.99 -21.28 -14.11
CA GLN A 685 -16.56 -21.56 -14.09
C GLN A 685 -16.05 -22.02 -15.47
N VAL A 686 -14.81 -21.64 -15.78
CA VAL A 686 -14.05 -22.07 -16.96
C VAL A 686 -12.74 -22.70 -16.51
N HIS A 687 -12.43 -23.89 -17.03
CA HIS A 687 -11.25 -24.66 -16.65
C HIS A 687 -10.18 -24.63 -17.74
N PHE A 688 -8.94 -24.42 -17.35
CA PHE A 688 -7.77 -24.46 -18.22
C PHE A 688 -6.80 -25.52 -17.71
N ASP A 689 -6.39 -26.43 -18.61
CA ASP A 689 -5.31 -27.35 -18.31
C ASP A 689 -3.98 -26.60 -18.52
N TYR A 690 -3.12 -26.63 -17.51
CA TYR A 690 -1.87 -25.89 -17.47
C TYR A 690 -0.71 -26.83 -17.19
N THR A 691 0.41 -26.70 -17.92
CA THR A 691 1.62 -27.49 -17.66
C THR A 691 2.81 -26.58 -17.40
N LYS A 692 3.31 -26.66 -16.17
CA LYS A 692 4.56 -26.03 -15.74
C LYS A 692 5.72 -26.91 -16.18
N THR A 693 6.63 -26.37 -16.98
CA THR A 693 7.73 -27.12 -17.60
C THR A 693 9.08 -26.88 -16.93
N ARG A 694 9.21 -25.82 -16.12
CA ARG A 694 10.46 -25.39 -15.47
C ARG A 694 10.26 -25.21 -13.97
N GLU A 695 11.35 -25.31 -13.22
CA GLU A 695 11.36 -25.08 -11.77
C GLU A 695 11.24 -23.60 -11.42
N ASP A 696 11.73 -22.69 -12.27
CA ASP A 696 11.58 -21.25 -12.09
C ASP A 696 10.13 -20.79 -12.37
N ARG A 697 9.81 -19.55 -12.02
CA ARG A 697 8.48 -18.94 -12.12
C ARG A 697 7.89 -18.93 -13.53
N ASP A 698 6.57 -19.07 -13.59
CA ASP A 698 5.79 -18.81 -14.79
C ASP A 698 5.00 -17.51 -14.68
N ARG A 699 5.08 -16.70 -15.74
CA ARG A 699 4.35 -15.44 -15.86
C ARG A 699 3.05 -15.66 -16.64
N LEU A 700 2.00 -15.93 -15.90
CA LEU A 700 0.64 -16.08 -16.42
C LEU A 700 -0.10 -14.74 -16.36
N SER A 701 -0.76 -14.40 -17.46
CA SER A 701 -1.51 -13.16 -17.61
C SER A 701 -2.88 -13.40 -18.21
N PHE A 702 -3.83 -12.63 -17.71
CA PHE A 702 -5.19 -12.57 -18.19
C PHE A 702 -5.47 -11.17 -18.73
N LEU A 703 -6.19 -11.08 -19.84
CA LEU A 703 -6.75 -9.84 -20.36
C LEU A 703 -8.26 -9.99 -20.46
N TYR A 704 -8.98 -9.26 -19.61
CA TYR A 704 -10.44 -9.35 -19.50
C TYR A 704 -11.11 -8.15 -20.15
N PHE A 705 -12.05 -8.41 -21.05
CA PHE A 705 -12.86 -7.43 -21.76
C PHE A 705 -14.30 -7.51 -21.25
N SER A 706 -14.68 -6.55 -20.40
CA SER A 706 -16.03 -6.44 -19.86
C SER A 706 -17.03 -6.01 -20.94
N SER A 707 -18.26 -6.54 -20.86
CA SER A 707 -19.39 -6.08 -21.67
C SER A 707 -19.97 -4.74 -21.19
N SER A 708 -19.63 -4.31 -19.97
CA SER A 708 -19.96 -2.99 -19.43
C SER A 708 -18.74 -2.07 -19.39
N THR A 709 -18.96 -0.79 -19.60
CA THR A 709 -17.92 0.25 -19.46
C THR A 709 -17.99 0.99 -18.12
N SER A 710 -18.97 0.68 -17.26
CA SER A 710 -19.20 1.40 -16.00
C SER A 710 -19.19 0.52 -14.76
N GLU A 711 -19.48 -0.78 -14.90
CA GLU A 711 -19.58 -1.70 -13.76
C GLU A 711 -18.33 -2.57 -13.63
N PRO A 712 -17.76 -2.72 -12.41
CA PRO A 712 -16.65 -3.62 -12.16
C PRO A 712 -17.10 -5.09 -12.17
N SER A 713 -16.18 -5.99 -12.51
CA SER A 713 -16.38 -7.44 -12.45
C SER A 713 -15.49 -8.06 -11.38
N THR A 714 -15.98 -9.05 -10.65
CA THR A 714 -15.20 -9.83 -9.69
C THR A 714 -14.88 -11.20 -10.27
N ILE A 715 -13.59 -11.49 -10.49
CA ILE A 715 -13.10 -12.75 -11.05
C ILE A 715 -12.23 -13.46 -10.02
N GLN A 716 -12.59 -14.69 -9.68
CA GLN A 716 -11.76 -15.57 -8.87
C GLN A 716 -10.94 -16.50 -9.77
N VAL A 717 -9.64 -16.65 -9.48
CA VAL A 717 -8.73 -17.58 -10.14
C VAL A 717 -8.14 -18.52 -9.10
N THR A 718 -8.29 -19.82 -9.34
CA THR A 718 -7.80 -20.88 -8.46
C THR A 718 -6.87 -21.81 -9.22
N LEU A 719 -5.74 -22.18 -8.60
CA LEU A 719 -4.84 -23.25 -9.02
C LEU A 719 -5.18 -24.51 -8.21
N GLU A 720 -5.71 -25.51 -8.89
CA GLU A 720 -6.01 -26.84 -8.34
C GLU A 720 -4.82 -27.78 -8.54
N ASP A 721 -4.82 -28.89 -7.79
CA ASP A 721 -3.79 -29.94 -7.85
C ASP A 721 -2.36 -29.46 -7.54
N ALA A 722 -2.23 -28.32 -6.85
CA ALA A 722 -0.97 -27.76 -6.36
C ALA A 722 -0.40 -28.54 -5.14
N HIS A 723 -0.54 -29.87 -5.13
CA HIS A 723 -0.02 -30.75 -4.10
C HIS A 723 1.37 -31.21 -4.51
N GLY A 724 2.43 -30.62 -3.94
CA GLY A 724 3.78 -31.05 -4.32
C GLY A 724 4.96 -30.19 -3.86
N ALA A 725 4.74 -29.07 -3.18
CA ALA A 725 5.86 -28.36 -2.55
C ALA A 725 6.49 -29.28 -1.48
N GLU A 726 7.78 -29.59 -1.62
CA GLU A 726 8.50 -30.30 -0.56
C GLU A 726 8.40 -29.48 0.73
N HIS A 727 7.81 -30.10 1.75
CA HIS A 727 7.72 -29.49 3.07
C HIS A 727 9.14 -29.18 3.58
N HIS A 728 9.34 -27.99 4.17
CA HIS A 728 10.65 -27.50 4.67
C HIS A 728 11.65 -26.97 3.63
N VAL A 729 11.35 -27.01 2.34
CA VAL A 729 12.21 -26.36 1.32
C VAL A 729 11.99 -24.86 1.33
N VAL A 730 13.09 -24.13 1.18
CA VAL A 730 13.09 -22.66 1.11
C VAL A 730 12.95 -22.23 -0.33
N HIS A 731 11.99 -21.36 -0.60
CA HIS A 731 11.79 -20.74 -1.90
C HIS A 731 11.96 -19.23 -1.83
N ASP A 732 12.39 -18.60 -2.91
CA ASP A 732 12.47 -17.14 -3.07
C ASP A 732 11.12 -16.51 -3.46
N GLN A 733 10.15 -17.34 -3.83
CA GLN A 733 8.83 -16.98 -4.31
C GLN A 733 7.74 -17.89 -3.72
N PHE A 734 6.51 -17.41 -3.71
CA PHE A 734 5.36 -18.13 -3.17
C PHE A 734 4.13 -17.94 -4.03
N THR A 735 3.48 -19.04 -4.36
CA THR A 735 2.28 -19.08 -5.21
C THR A 735 1.03 -18.92 -4.35
N LEU A 736 0.29 -17.85 -4.64
CA LEU A 736 -1.05 -17.68 -4.08
C LEU A 736 -2.05 -18.43 -4.95
N THR A 737 -2.38 -19.65 -4.54
CA THR A 737 -3.22 -20.57 -5.32
C THR A 737 -4.66 -20.10 -5.47
N ASN A 738 -5.17 -19.22 -4.60
CA ASN A 738 -6.53 -18.67 -4.70
C ASN A 738 -6.51 -17.14 -4.62
N ARG A 739 -6.92 -16.49 -5.70
CA ARG A 739 -6.93 -15.03 -5.84
C ARG A 739 -8.26 -14.53 -6.36
N ARG A 740 -8.71 -13.40 -5.83
CA ARG A 740 -9.90 -12.67 -6.26
C ARG A 740 -9.47 -11.34 -6.87
N PHE A 741 -9.91 -11.05 -8.07
CA PHE A 741 -9.62 -9.81 -8.79
C PHE A 741 -10.89 -9.01 -8.93
N GLU A 742 -10.89 -7.78 -8.43
CA GLU A 742 -11.95 -6.81 -8.70
C GLU A 742 -11.47 -5.91 -9.84
N ILE A 743 -12.09 -6.05 -11.00
CA ILE A 743 -11.61 -5.50 -12.26
C ILE A 743 -12.49 -4.31 -12.62
N SER A 744 -11.93 -3.11 -12.52
CA SER A 744 -12.58 -1.89 -13.00
C SER A 744 -12.59 -1.86 -14.53
N PRO A 745 -13.66 -1.33 -15.16
CA PRO A 745 -13.68 -1.12 -16.61
C PRO A 745 -12.66 -0.06 -17.03
N THR A 746 -12.15 -0.20 -18.25
CA THR A 746 -11.15 0.71 -18.83
C THR A 746 -11.80 1.74 -19.76
N GLU A 747 -11.38 3.00 -19.69
CA GLU A 747 -11.78 4.07 -20.63
C GLU A 747 -11.09 4.01 -22.01
N THR A 748 -10.36 2.94 -22.29
CA THR A 748 -9.64 2.74 -23.54
C THR A 748 -10.58 2.49 -24.73
N ALA A 749 -10.05 2.67 -25.95
CA ALA A 749 -10.82 2.53 -27.18
C ALA A 749 -11.57 1.18 -27.24
N PRO A 750 -12.85 1.18 -27.64
CA PRO A 750 -13.68 -0.01 -27.56
C PRO A 750 -13.19 -1.10 -28.50
N VAL A 751 -13.30 -2.35 -28.05
CA VAL A 751 -12.88 -3.55 -28.78
C VAL A 751 -14.05 -4.11 -29.55
N ILE A 752 -13.85 -4.46 -30.82
CA ILE A 752 -14.93 -4.94 -31.69
C ILE A 752 -15.05 -6.46 -31.60
N VAL A 753 -16.26 -6.95 -31.33
CA VAL A 753 -16.57 -8.39 -31.30
C VAL A 753 -17.09 -8.85 -32.66
N PHE A 754 -16.56 -9.98 -33.15
CA PHE A 754 -16.95 -10.52 -34.46
C PHE A 754 -18.21 -11.39 -34.37
N ASN A 755 -19.11 -11.20 -35.33
CA ASN A 755 -20.31 -12.03 -35.54
C ASN A 755 -21.24 -12.10 -34.32
N SER A 756 -21.41 -11.01 -33.57
CA SER A 756 -22.26 -10.91 -32.37
C SER A 756 -23.25 -9.73 -32.45
N GLY A 757 -24.32 -9.80 -31.65
CA GLY A 757 -25.28 -8.70 -31.46
C GLY A 757 -24.66 -7.51 -30.71
N GLU A 758 -23.82 -7.81 -29.71
CA GLU A 758 -22.91 -6.87 -29.06
C GLU A 758 -21.78 -6.49 -30.02
N THR A 759 -21.64 -5.20 -30.32
CA THR A 759 -20.65 -4.74 -31.30
C THR A 759 -19.36 -4.25 -30.66
N ARG A 760 -19.36 -3.98 -29.35
CA ARG A 760 -18.25 -3.33 -28.66
C ARG A 760 -18.12 -3.80 -27.20
N LEU A 761 -16.88 -3.96 -26.74
CA LEU A 761 -16.48 -4.18 -25.35
C LEU A 761 -15.62 -3.01 -24.87
N GLY A 762 -15.41 -2.90 -23.57
CA GLY A 762 -14.33 -2.06 -23.04
C GLY A 762 -12.95 -2.47 -23.58
N GLY A 763 -11.96 -1.58 -23.54
CA GLY A 763 -10.64 -1.87 -24.15
C GLY A 763 -9.77 -2.90 -23.42
N GLY A 764 -10.25 -3.41 -22.29
CA GLY A 764 -9.76 -4.61 -21.62
C GLY A 764 -8.70 -4.33 -20.55
N GLN A 765 -8.83 -5.02 -19.41
CA GLN A 765 -7.96 -4.85 -18.25
C GLN A 765 -7.08 -6.08 -18.05
N ARG A 766 -5.76 -5.86 -17.94
CA ARG A 766 -4.79 -6.94 -17.70
C ARG A 766 -4.60 -7.17 -16.21
N PHE A 767 -4.53 -8.45 -15.81
CA PHE A 767 -4.12 -8.88 -14.47
C PHE A 767 -3.26 -10.14 -14.54
N PHE A 768 -2.52 -10.42 -13.46
CA PHE A 768 -1.47 -11.44 -13.43
C PHE A 768 -1.72 -12.47 -12.34
N PHE A 769 -1.40 -13.73 -12.64
CA PHE A 769 -1.51 -14.86 -11.73
C PHE A 769 -0.17 -15.63 -11.69
N PRO A 770 0.88 -15.08 -11.03
CA PRO A 770 2.21 -15.69 -11.07
C PRO A 770 2.22 -17.03 -10.35
N ILE A 771 2.93 -18.00 -10.94
CA ILE A 771 3.23 -19.30 -10.31
C ILE A 771 4.73 -19.32 -10.05
N GLY A 772 5.12 -19.31 -8.78
CA GLY A 772 6.49 -19.28 -8.31
C GLY A 772 7.20 -20.64 -8.40
N ALA A 773 8.44 -20.66 -7.91
CA ALA A 773 9.28 -21.85 -7.83
C ALA A 773 8.89 -22.81 -6.68
N ASP A 774 7.96 -22.41 -5.83
CA ASP A 774 7.37 -23.26 -4.80
C ASP A 774 6.42 -24.33 -5.36
N ILE A 775 6.01 -24.19 -6.63
CA ILE A 775 5.21 -25.19 -7.35
C ILE A 775 6.13 -25.93 -8.33
N PRO A 776 6.31 -27.26 -8.21
CA PRO A 776 7.22 -27.99 -9.09
C PRO A 776 6.70 -28.10 -10.54
N PRO A 777 7.55 -28.46 -11.51
CA PRO A 777 7.09 -28.85 -12.84
C PRO A 777 6.03 -29.95 -12.78
N GLY A 778 4.96 -29.80 -13.56
CA GLY A 778 3.79 -30.68 -13.49
C GLY A 778 2.58 -30.18 -14.26
N SER A 779 1.53 -30.99 -14.28
CA SER A 779 0.24 -30.64 -14.86
C SER A 779 -0.72 -30.21 -13.75
N TYR A 780 -1.35 -29.06 -13.96
CA TYR A 780 -2.23 -28.39 -13.02
C TYR A 780 -3.50 -27.93 -13.73
N ARG A 781 -4.54 -27.60 -12.95
CA ARG A 781 -5.76 -27.00 -13.46
C ARG A 781 -5.94 -25.60 -12.92
N ILE A 782 -6.21 -24.65 -13.82
CA ILE A 782 -6.56 -23.28 -13.46
C ILE A 782 -8.05 -23.09 -13.68
N VAL A 783 -8.77 -22.73 -12.62
CA VAL A 783 -10.20 -22.47 -12.63
C VAL A 783 -10.45 -20.98 -12.53
N VAL A 784 -11.18 -20.43 -13.50
CA VAL A 784 -11.56 -19.02 -13.54
C VAL A 784 -13.08 -18.93 -13.36
N ASN A 785 -13.52 -18.17 -12.36
CA ASN A 785 -14.93 -17.97 -12.03
C ASN A 785 -15.29 -16.49 -12.06
N LEU A 786 -16.36 -16.11 -12.74
CA LEU A 786 -16.97 -14.78 -12.59
C LEU A 786 -17.93 -14.84 -11.40
N GLU A 787 -17.54 -14.23 -10.28
CA GLU A 787 -18.36 -14.22 -9.05
C GLU A 787 -19.45 -13.14 -9.08
N ASN A 788 -19.15 -11.97 -9.66
CA ASN A 788 -20.07 -10.84 -9.73
C ASN A 788 -19.75 -9.91 -10.90
N GLY A 789 -20.75 -9.12 -11.32
CA GLY A 789 -20.63 -8.09 -12.35
C GLY A 789 -20.90 -8.60 -13.77
N PRO A 790 -20.71 -7.74 -14.78
CA PRO A 790 -20.99 -8.05 -16.17
C PRO A 790 -20.07 -9.16 -16.68
N GLY A 791 -20.62 -10.03 -17.53
CA GLY A 791 -19.85 -11.02 -18.28
C GLY A 791 -18.90 -10.39 -19.29
N GLY A 792 -18.15 -11.22 -20.01
CA GLY A 792 -17.17 -10.69 -20.94
C GLY A 792 -16.34 -11.75 -21.64
N TYR A 793 -15.19 -11.31 -22.13
CA TYR A 793 -14.24 -12.15 -22.84
C TYR A 793 -12.87 -12.12 -22.17
N LEU A 794 -12.21 -13.27 -22.12
CA LEU A 794 -10.94 -13.47 -21.44
C LEU A 794 -9.92 -14.03 -22.43
N ILE A 795 -8.75 -13.40 -22.51
CA ILE A 795 -7.56 -14.00 -23.12
C ILE A 795 -6.66 -14.45 -21.99
N PHE A 796 -6.35 -15.74 -21.95
CA PHE A 796 -5.38 -16.33 -21.04
C PHE A 796 -4.10 -16.67 -21.80
N SER A 797 -2.96 -16.22 -21.28
CA SER A 797 -1.66 -16.43 -21.93
C SER A 797 -0.50 -16.59 -20.98
N ARG A 798 0.48 -17.38 -21.42
CA ARG A 798 1.82 -17.50 -20.85
C ARG A 798 2.82 -16.73 -21.72
N VAL A 799 3.72 -16.00 -21.06
CA VAL A 799 4.83 -15.30 -21.71
C VAL A 799 6.15 -15.76 -21.11
N GLU A 800 7.05 -16.25 -21.95
CA GLU A 800 8.40 -16.65 -21.55
C GLU A 800 9.43 -15.75 -22.25
N PRO A 801 10.18 -14.92 -21.50
CA PRO A 801 11.29 -14.15 -22.07
C PRO A 801 12.39 -15.06 -22.63
N GLY A 802 13.04 -14.61 -23.70
CA GLY A 802 14.21 -15.26 -24.30
C GLY A 802 14.11 -15.43 -25.82
N THR A 803 15.19 -15.95 -26.41
CA THR A 803 15.26 -16.23 -27.84
C THR A 803 14.82 -17.66 -28.13
N PHE A 804 13.77 -17.83 -28.94
CA PHE A 804 13.21 -19.14 -29.29
C PHE A 804 13.29 -19.38 -30.80
N SER A 805 13.68 -20.60 -31.19
CA SER A 805 13.64 -21.05 -32.58
C SER A 805 12.24 -21.54 -32.93
N TYR A 806 11.55 -20.86 -33.85
CA TYR A 806 10.23 -21.26 -34.32
C TYR A 806 10.35 -22.17 -35.55
N ARG A 807 9.76 -23.37 -35.50
CA ARG A 807 9.48 -24.17 -36.71
C ARG A 807 8.05 -23.94 -37.13
N THR A 808 7.84 -23.07 -38.11
CA THR A 808 6.51 -22.83 -38.68
C THR A 808 6.31 -23.73 -39.89
N LEU A 809 5.32 -24.62 -39.85
CA LEU A 809 4.84 -25.30 -41.06
C LEU A 809 4.00 -24.31 -41.85
N VAL A 810 4.47 -23.94 -43.03
CA VAL A 810 3.77 -22.98 -43.89
C VAL A 810 3.27 -23.71 -45.13
N LYS A 811 1.97 -23.60 -45.43
CA LYS A 811 1.36 -24.13 -46.65
C LYS A 811 1.22 -23.00 -47.65
N GLU A 812 1.95 -23.06 -48.76
CA GLU A 812 1.77 -22.13 -49.87
C GLU A 812 0.46 -22.42 -50.61
N PRO A 813 -0.39 -21.41 -50.87
CA PRO A 813 -1.56 -21.57 -51.71
C PRO A 813 -1.15 -21.80 -53.16
N LEU A 814 -1.77 -22.77 -53.83
CA LEU A 814 -1.56 -23.02 -55.26
C LEU A 814 -2.25 -21.92 -56.08
N VAL A 815 -1.51 -21.30 -57.00
CA VAL A 815 -2.12 -20.51 -58.08
C VAL A 815 -2.57 -21.50 -59.14
N LEU A 816 -3.87 -21.60 -59.35
CA LEU A 816 -4.38 -22.22 -60.57
C LEU A 816 -4.08 -21.25 -61.71
N GLU A 817 -3.00 -21.50 -62.45
CA GLU A 817 -2.81 -20.88 -63.75
C GLU A 817 -4.04 -21.24 -64.60
N ARG A 818 -4.89 -20.25 -64.91
CA ARG A 818 -5.84 -20.39 -66.00
C ARG A 818 -5.00 -20.51 -67.27
N ARG A 819 -4.80 -21.73 -67.75
CA ARG A 819 -4.44 -21.94 -69.15
C ARG A 819 -5.51 -21.24 -69.98
N ASN A 820 -5.11 -20.20 -70.70
CA ASN A 820 -5.87 -19.70 -71.82
C ASN A 820 -5.98 -20.85 -72.83
N GLU A 821 -7.11 -21.56 -72.82
CA GLU A 821 -7.51 -22.32 -74.00
C GLU A 821 -7.86 -21.28 -75.08
N PRO A 822 -7.19 -21.30 -76.25
CA PRO A 822 -7.56 -20.42 -77.33
C PRO A 822 -8.96 -20.82 -77.81
N SER A 823 -9.85 -19.83 -77.89
CA SER A 823 -11.13 -19.97 -78.56
C SER A 823 -10.90 -20.38 -80.02
N SER A 824 -11.31 -21.59 -80.38
CA SER A 824 -11.57 -22.01 -81.75
C SER A 824 -13.03 -22.39 -81.89
#